data_AF-A0A2E6ENX1-F1
#
_entry.id   AF-A0A2E6ENX1-F1
#
_cell.length_a   1.000
_cell.length_b   1.000
_cell.length_c   1.000
_cell.angle_alpha   90.00
_cell.angle_beta   90.00
_cell.angle_gamma   90.00
#
_symmetry.space_group_name_H-M   'P 1'
#
loop_
_entity.id
_entity.type
_entity.pdbx_description
1 polymer ?
#
loop_
_entity_poly.entity_id
_entity_poly.type
_entity_poly.pdbx_seq_one_letter_code
_entity_poly.pdbx_strand_id
1 'polypeptide(L)'
;MLLGVLLYLPSLGLGFMADDWFHLALIEELAFMPERADWDLFSFVTRSEDAVFTPWWASDSFTAAFFRPLAALSHHLDHHIFGRWAPGHHLTSLFLWGLLLVAVMAFFNTLARDSGRGPLVVLLAGVFYAVDDAHAWNVSWLSNRNALLCVLFSLLSLWFHHRGRRDGNLLLLLSSSLLFVVALLGGEAAIALLMWLIAYELVLGEGGLRIRLCALAPVVLISLAYLLAWSHFGFGASGSDLYVSPFDRPLAFVGEAAIERIPLLIMAMFWPIPAELSFLFPEQALLVRCLAWVCALLVAALLVPLLRRDPVARFLAVGGLLSLLPMAGTFAHNRLLLFATVASSWLVAVGLLDWLSRARRKAEGRRWSATARLGALLAFLVAVVHGPGAIAGSLLAQHMLNQLAESGHSYALEAELPELEGARAFTLNSIDPISPTYLPLIRGLEVGSVPEAYASLSVVPGDQLMTRTGERSFRLEAGRPGYLRTAWEGLFRAQQQPVAGEQFARGEFVVRAVRVEQGELLEIEVELARSLDDPRTVLLAWDGQRMARIQPPPIGACRRLPLPGGYGIHLPFPAYPAPAKDCAESVGFVESSQSIAPAAGSAEVAGNAPAGSSLSGSVGAGRPEPARSVASAELGPCQLELWAEGKWSSFHQLQCPRDRSLNLLSVGDVGRSGEILTASVAEMQRSCADGSCQLMLIAGDLLYGPGSLAEQAWRGVWDDGLARVGLPGLAVLGNHEYRHEPGPERKREVLFAAHGRKGLALPAANYAARLRMGDQTLLSVAALDTDSVALPGDDKPGLGLDALAEACAQQAPVVVLGHHPASSQGLHHSHEAWLERKLRRLLVETAAGGCEILLYASGHDHDLQAYTPACEEPGMPAQVVSGVVARGYRARGSSHLSPCPIPGARSSYHAGPRAAGGFIRIELELDSGEARAVLVDVPRPGESEQLDVLRWSFPARKGQ
;
A
#
# COMPACT_ATOMS: atom_id res chain seq x y z
N MET A 1 -14.06 14.72 -21.61
CA MET A 1 -13.11 15.55 -20.86
C MET A 1 -13.48 15.59 -19.38
N LEU A 2 -14.12 16.63 -18.82
CA LEU A 2 -14.28 16.82 -17.37
C LEU A 2 -14.69 15.56 -16.58
N LEU A 3 -15.73 14.83 -16.99
CA LEU A 3 -16.14 13.57 -16.36
C LEU A 3 -14.99 12.55 -16.23
N GLY A 4 -14.27 12.28 -17.32
CA GLY A 4 -13.16 11.33 -17.34
C GLY A 4 -11.89 11.84 -16.67
N VAL A 5 -11.72 13.15 -16.51
CA VAL A 5 -10.62 13.72 -15.71
C VAL A 5 -10.95 13.63 -14.22
N LEU A 6 -12.21 13.89 -13.83
CA LEU A 6 -12.67 13.70 -12.44
C LEU A 6 -12.68 12.23 -12.01
N LEU A 7 -12.99 11.30 -12.93
CA LEU A 7 -12.97 9.85 -12.67
C LEU A 7 -11.59 9.34 -12.27
N TYR A 8 -10.53 9.89 -12.87
CA TYR A 8 -9.14 9.54 -12.57
C TYR A 8 -8.42 10.56 -11.66
N LEU A 9 -9.12 11.58 -11.15
CA LEU A 9 -8.56 12.52 -10.17
C LEU A 9 -8.04 11.85 -8.88
N PRO A 10 -8.61 10.73 -8.38
CA PRO A 10 -8.02 9.97 -7.29
C PRO A 10 -6.60 9.47 -7.57
N SER A 11 -6.14 9.41 -8.83
CA SER A 11 -4.77 9.03 -9.15
C SER A 11 -3.72 10.00 -8.59
N LEU A 12 -4.11 11.21 -8.18
CA LEU A 12 -3.22 12.14 -7.45
C LEU A 12 -2.86 11.66 -6.03
N GLY A 13 -3.52 10.61 -5.52
CA GLY A 13 -3.21 9.97 -4.24
C GLY A 13 -2.24 8.78 -4.34
N LEU A 14 -1.98 8.26 -5.55
CA LEU A 14 -1.08 7.13 -5.73
C LEU A 14 0.39 7.55 -5.54
N GLY A 15 1.18 6.61 -5.03
CA GLY A 15 2.64 6.63 -5.11
C GLY A 15 3.17 5.92 -6.36
N PHE A 16 4.50 5.91 -6.53
CA PHE A 16 5.18 5.16 -7.58
C PHE A 16 5.00 3.64 -7.41
N MET A 17 4.90 2.88 -8.51
CA MET A 17 4.79 1.42 -8.47
C MET A 17 5.44 0.72 -9.67
N ALA A 18 5.95 -0.49 -9.43
CA ALA A 18 6.64 -1.32 -10.42
C ALA A 18 7.71 -0.50 -11.20
N ASP A 19 7.68 -0.54 -12.53
CA ASP A 19 8.61 0.16 -13.44
C ASP A 19 8.84 1.65 -13.11
N ASP A 20 7.91 2.32 -12.39
CA ASP A 20 8.10 3.71 -11.95
C ASP A 20 9.36 3.85 -11.08
N TRP A 21 9.65 2.87 -10.22
CA TRP A 21 10.86 2.82 -9.39
C TRP A 21 12.13 2.50 -10.19
N PHE A 22 12.01 1.73 -11.28
CA PHE A 22 13.12 1.47 -12.21
C PHE A 22 13.50 2.73 -12.98
N HIS A 23 12.52 3.48 -13.46
CA HIS A 23 12.73 4.78 -14.09
C HIS A 23 13.35 5.79 -13.12
N LEU A 24 12.87 5.89 -11.88
CA LEU A 24 13.49 6.75 -10.86
C LEU A 24 14.93 6.34 -10.52
N ALA A 25 15.22 5.04 -10.42
CA ALA A 25 16.56 4.53 -10.13
C ALA A 25 17.58 4.84 -11.24
N LEU A 26 17.14 4.91 -12.50
CA LEU A 26 17.94 5.42 -13.62
C LEU A 26 18.11 6.95 -13.57
N ILE A 27 17.04 7.71 -13.31
CA ILE A 27 17.07 9.19 -13.28
C ILE A 27 17.91 9.73 -12.11
N GLU A 28 17.92 9.05 -10.97
CA GLU A 28 18.75 9.40 -9.79
C GLU A 28 20.10 8.65 -9.76
N GLU A 29 20.51 8.03 -10.87
CA GLU A 29 21.86 7.45 -11.08
C GLU A 29 22.33 6.52 -9.94
N LEU A 30 21.46 5.61 -9.46
CA LEU A 30 21.83 4.68 -8.38
C LEU A 30 23.04 3.81 -8.79
N ALA A 31 24.03 3.71 -7.92
CA ALA A 31 25.36 3.15 -8.22
C ALA A 31 25.42 1.68 -8.70
N PHE A 32 24.32 0.93 -8.64
CA PHE A 32 24.19 -0.43 -9.16
C PHE A 32 23.43 -0.52 -10.49
N MET A 33 22.87 0.59 -10.97
CA MET A 33 22.17 0.68 -12.25
C MET A 33 23.18 0.92 -13.38
N PRO A 34 22.94 0.42 -14.60
CA PRO A 34 23.77 0.76 -15.74
C PRO A 34 23.58 2.24 -16.13
N GLU A 35 24.67 2.92 -16.49
CA GLU A 35 24.61 4.24 -17.13
C GLU A 35 23.77 4.16 -18.41
N ARG A 36 22.70 4.96 -18.50
CA ARG A 36 21.86 5.11 -19.70
C ARG A 36 21.76 6.57 -20.10
N ALA A 37 21.48 6.82 -21.37
CA ALA A 37 21.12 8.14 -21.85
C ALA A 37 19.65 8.45 -21.54
N ASP A 38 19.29 9.72 -21.36
CA ASP A 38 17.98 10.25 -20.91
C ASP A 38 16.75 9.78 -21.73
N TRP A 39 17.00 9.18 -22.90
CA TRP A 39 15.97 8.69 -23.82
C TRP A 39 15.74 7.17 -23.74
N ASP A 40 16.55 6.42 -22.99
CA ASP A 40 16.58 4.95 -22.93
C ASP A 40 16.00 4.36 -21.62
N LEU A 41 15.18 5.13 -20.88
CA LEU A 41 14.59 4.67 -19.62
C LEU A 41 13.81 3.34 -19.71
N PHE A 42 13.23 3.04 -20.87
CA PHE A 42 12.42 1.83 -21.11
C PHE A 42 13.23 0.60 -21.58
N SER A 43 14.55 0.61 -21.36
CA SER A 43 15.43 -0.55 -21.59
C SER A 43 15.76 -1.26 -20.28
N PHE A 44 14.94 -2.24 -19.93
CA PHE A 44 15.03 -3.00 -18.68
C PHE A 44 16.13 -4.06 -18.72
N VAL A 45 16.24 -4.81 -19.83
CA VAL A 45 17.27 -5.83 -20.05
C VAL A 45 17.73 -5.81 -21.50
N THR A 46 19.02 -5.51 -21.71
CA THR A 46 19.68 -5.57 -23.02
C THR A 46 20.51 -6.86 -23.18
N ARG A 47 21.03 -7.13 -24.39
CA ARG A 47 21.84 -8.33 -24.68
C ARG A 47 23.31 -8.25 -24.21
N SER A 48 23.73 -7.13 -23.64
CA SER A 48 25.14 -6.82 -23.35
C SER A 48 25.45 -6.64 -21.86
N GLU A 49 24.46 -6.82 -20.99
CA GLU A 49 24.53 -6.48 -19.57
C GLU A 49 24.17 -7.72 -18.73
N ASP A 50 25.05 -8.13 -17.81
CA ASP A 50 24.72 -9.05 -16.72
C ASP A 50 23.79 -8.32 -15.72
N ALA A 51 22.53 -8.19 -16.11
CA ALA A 51 21.58 -7.30 -15.45
C ALA A 51 21.31 -7.74 -14.00
N VAL A 52 21.68 -6.86 -13.05
CA VAL A 52 21.52 -7.01 -11.59
C VAL A 52 20.07 -7.38 -11.17
N PHE A 53 19.09 -7.08 -12.01
CA PHE A 53 17.66 -7.34 -11.78
C PHE A 53 17.10 -8.52 -12.58
N THR A 54 17.93 -9.29 -13.30
CA THR A 54 17.49 -10.55 -13.92
C THR A 54 17.53 -11.70 -12.91
N PRO A 55 16.39 -12.38 -12.65
CA PRO A 55 16.37 -13.53 -11.76
C PRO A 55 17.06 -14.74 -12.41
N TRP A 56 17.46 -15.73 -11.59
CA TRP A 56 18.19 -16.91 -12.09
C TRP A 56 17.42 -17.72 -13.13
N TRP A 57 16.09 -17.67 -13.12
CA TRP A 57 15.26 -18.32 -14.11
C TRP A 57 15.23 -17.62 -15.47
N ALA A 58 15.70 -16.37 -15.60
CA ALA A 58 15.75 -15.65 -16.87
C ALA A 58 16.54 -16.44 -17.92
N SER A 59 16.03 -16.55 -19.14
CA SER A 59 16.77 -17.22 -20.23
C SER A 59 17.93 -16.36 -20.71
N ASP A 60 19.03 -16.98 -21.17
CA ASP A 60 20.19 -16.24 -21.73
C ASP A 60 19.86 -15.51 -23.07
N SER A 61 18.62 -15.69 -23.56
CA SER A 61 18.05 -14.99 -24.72
C SER A 61 17.00 -13.94 -24.35
N PHE A 62 16.78 -13.71 -23.05
CA PHE A 62 15.79 -12.76 -22.56
C PHE A 62 16.22 -11.32 -22.90
N THR A 63 15.29 -10.55 -23.45
CA THR A 63 15.46 -9.11 -23.62
C THR A 63 14.16 -8.40 -23.27
N ALA A 64 14.26 -7.17 -22.81
CA ALA A 64 13.13 -6.28 -22.58
C ALA A 64 13.59 -4.83 -22.80
N ALA A 65 13.76 -4.45 -24.07
CA ALA A 65 14.25 -3.12 -24.46
C ALA A 65 13.25 -2.43 -25.38
N PHE A 66 12.70 -1.28 -25.00
CA PHE A 66 11.64 -0.62 -25.76
C PHE A 66 12.00 0.83 -26.12
N PHE A 67 12.15 1.10 -27.42
CA PHE A 67 12.47 2.45 -27.91
C PHE A 67 11.30 3.42 -27.75
N ARG A 68 11.32 4.20 -26.64
CA ARG A 68 10.24 5.12 -26.22
C ARG A 68 10.77 6.51 -25.80
N PRO A 69 11.62 7.18 -26.59
CA PRO A 69 12.37 8.37 -26.19
C PRO A 69 11.50 9.56 -25.75
N LEU A 70 10.30 9.75 -26.33
CA LEU A 70 9.38 10.82 -25.93
C LEU A 70 8.72 10.53 -24.59
N ALA A 71 8.48 9.26 -24.27
CA ALA A 71 8.00 8.87 -22.95
C ALA A 71 9.11 9.06 -21.91
N ALA A 72 10.33 8.57 -22.18
CA ALA A 72 11.49 8.75 -21.29
C ALA A 72 11.74 10.23 -20.94
N LEU A 73 11.78 11.11 -21.94
CA LEU A 73 11.92 12.56 -21.75
C LEU A 73 10.81 13.17 -20.89
N SER A 74 9.57 12.63 -20.94
CA SER A 74 8.48 13.09 -20.07
C SER A 74 8.67 12.71 -18.60
N HIS A 75 9.33 11.59 -18.30
CA HIS A 75 9.70 11.22 -16.93
C HIS A 75 10.87 12.05 -16.40
N HIS A 76 11.92 12.29 -17.20
CA HIS A 76 12.98 13.24 -16.83
C HIS A 76 12.44 14.65 -16.59
N LEU A 77 11.50 15.13 -17.42
CA LEU A 77 10.89 16.46 -17.25
C LEU A 77 10.05 16.55 -15.97
N ASP A 78 9.24 15.55 -15.64
CA ASP A 78 8.49 15.53 -14.39
C ASP A 78 9.42 15.45 -13.17
N HIS A 79 10.46 14.63 -13.20
CA HIS A 79 11.44 14.57 -12.11
C HIS A 79 12.21 15.89 -11.94
N HIS A 80 12.58 16.56 -13.04
CA HIS A 80 13.21 17.88 -12.99
C HIS A 80 12.30 18.97 -12.39
N ILE A 81 10.98 18.87 -12.56
CA ILE A 81 10.01 19.87 -12.07
C ILE A 81 9.48 19.53 -10.66
N PHE A 82 9.30 18.25 -10.34
CA PHE A 82 8.59 17.77 -9.15
C PHE A 82 9.45 16.88 -8.23
N GLY A 83 10.64 16.44 -8.67
CA GLY A 83 11.42 15.40 -7.99
C GLY A 83 10.62 14.12 -7.81
N ARG A 84 10.75 13.50 -6.63
CA ARG A 84 9.93 12.35 -6.19
C ARG A 84 8.52 12.73 -5.68
N TRP A 85 8.00 13.93 -5.95
CA TRP A 85 6.60 14.25 -5.64
C TRP A 85 5.64 13.63 -6.67
N ALA A 86 5.29 12.35 -6.46
CA ALA A 86 4.44 11.54 -7.34
C ALA A 86 3.15 12.25 -7.86
N PRO A 87 2.40 13.04 -7.05
CA PRO A 87 1.22 13.76 -7.56
C PRO A 87 1.50 14.70 -8.73
N GLY A 88 2.73 15.25 -8.84
CA GLY A 88 3.16 16.05 -10.00
C GLY A 88 3.24 15.23 -11.28
N HIS A 89 3.81 14.02 -11.21
CA HIS A 89 3.85 13.08 -12.34
C HIS A 89 2.44 12.64 -12.77
N HIS A 90 1.54 12.43 -11.79
CA HIS A 90 0.12 12.13 -12.06
C HIS A 90 -0.63 13.31 -12.68
N LEU A 91 -0.31 14.57 -12.34
CA LEU A 91 -0.86 15.75 -13.04
C LEU A 91 -0.47 15.76 -14.53
N THR A 92 0.78 15.44 -14.88
CA THR A 92 1.21 15.30 -16.28
C THR A 92 0.46 14.16 -16.99
N SER A 93 0.22 13.03 -16.32
CA SER A 93 -0.60 11.93 -16.87
C SER A 93 -2.05 12.36 -17.14
N LEU A 94 -2.70 13.00 -16.15
CA LEU A 94 -4.07 13.51 -16.25
C LEU A 94 -4.22 14.60 -17.31
N PHE A 95 -3.19 15.43 -17.52
CA PHE A 95 -3.15 16.41 -18.61
C PHE A 95 -3.13 15.73 -19.99
N LEU A 96 -2.26 14.74 -20.20
CA LEU A 96 -2.21 13.98 -21.46
C LEU A 96 -3.52 13.22 -21.74
N TRP A 97 -4.12 12.64 -20.70
CA TRP A 97 -5.45 12.04 -20.75
C TRP A 97 -6.53 13.07 -21.14
N GLY A 98 -6.49 14.27 -20.54
CA GLY A 98 -7.35 15.38 -20.91
C GLY A 98 -7.24 15.78 -22.39
N LEU A 99 -6.02 15.84 -22.93
CA LEU A 99 -5.77 16.09 -24.36
C LEU A 99 -6.29 14.95 -25.26
N LEU A 100 -6.08 13.69 -24.88
CA LEU A 100 -6.61 12.53 -25.61
C LEU A 100 -8.14 12.56 -25.66
N LEU A 101 -8.81 12.88 -24.55
CA LEU A 101 -10.27 13.07 -24.53
C LEU A 101 -10.75 14.21 -25.45
N VAL A 102 -9.96 15.28 -25.62
CA VAL A 102 -10.28 16.35 -26.58
C VAL A 102 -10.08 15.87 -28.03
N ALA A 103 -9.01 15.12 -28.32
CA ALA A 103 -8.76 14.55 -29.65
C ALA A 103 -9.86 13.56 -30.07
N VAL A 104 -10.29 12.66 -29.17
CA VAL A 104 -11.43 11.73 -29.38
C VAL A 104 -12.71 12.50 -29.70
N MET A 105 -13.06 13.51 -28.89
CA MET A 105 -14.25 14.31 -29.14
C MET A 105 -14.20 15.07 -30.46
N ALA A 106 -13.04 15.60 -30.86
CA ALA A 106 -12.86 16.30 -32.12
C ALA A 106 -12.96 15.36 -33.34
N PHE A 107 -12.38 14.16 -33.25
CA PHE A 107 -12.47 13.11 -34.26
C PHE A 107 -13.92 12.62 -34.41
N PHE A 108 -14.59 12.24 -33.32
CA PHE A 108 -16.00 11.82 -33.33
C PHE A 108 -16.93 12.93 -33.84
N ASN A 109 -16.72 14.19 -33.46
CA ASN A 109 -17.49 15.32 -34.00
C ASN A 109 -17.28 15.52 -35.52
N THR A 110 -16.10 15.22 -36.05
CA THR A 110 -15.83 15.28 -37.50
C THR A 110 -16.55 14.14 -38.22
N LEU A 111 -16.34 12.89 -37.77
CA LEU A 111 -17.03 11.71 -38.31
C LEU A 111 -18.56 11.85 -38.24
N ALA A 112 -19.10 12.46 -37.18
CA ALA A 112 -20.53 12.64 -37.02
C ALA A 112 -21.11 13.60 -38.06
N ARG A 113 -20.48 14.76 -38.27
CA ARG A 113 -20.91 15.74 -39.28
C ARG A 113 -20.91 15.14 -40.67
N ASP A 114 -19.81 14.49 -41.04
CA ASP A 114 -19.59 13.93 -42.38
C ASP A 114 -20.49 12.72 -42.69
N SER A 115 -21.13 12.15 -41.66
CA SER A 115 -22.09 11.06 -41.79
C SER A 115 -23.54 11.45 -41.42
N GLY A 116 -23.83 12.75 -41.28
CA GLY A 116 -25.18 13.27 -40.99
C GLY A 116 -25.72 12.90 -39.61
N ARG A 117 -24.84 12.58 -38.64
CA ARG A 117 -25.21 12.19 -37.27
C ARG A 117 -25.33 13.39 -36.35
N GLY A 118 -26.37 13.37 -35.51
CA GLY A 118 -26.57 14.38 -34.48
C GLY A 118 -25.54 14.31 -33.33
N PRO A 119 -25.36 15.40 -32.57
CA PRO A 119 -24.33 15.51 -31.53
C PRO A 119 -24.48 14.51 -30.37
N LEU A 120 -25.66 13.91 -30.19
CA LEU A 120 -25.88 12.86 -29.19
C LEU A 120 -25.02 11.60 -29.43
N VAL A 121 -24.66 11.29 -30.69
CA VAL A 121 -23.70 10.20 -30.99
C VAL A 121 -22.33 10.55 -30.43
N VAL A 122 -21.86 11.78 -30.67
CA VAL A 122 -20.56 12.28 -30.20
C VAL A 122 -20.52 12.29 -28.67
N LEU A 123 -21.60 12.74 -28.02
CA LEU A 123 -21.72 12.77 -26.56
C LEU A 123 -21.67 11.35 -25.97
N LEU A 124 -22.47 10.41 -26.47
CA LEU A 124 -22.47 9.05 -25.94
C LEU A 124 -21.16 8.31 -26.21
N ALA A 125 -20.63 8.37 -27.43
CA ALA A 125 -19.34 7.75 -27.75
C ALA A 125 -18.20 8.35 -26.91
N GLY A 126 -18.20 9.67 -26.70
CA GLY A 126 -17.23 10.36 -25.86
C GLY A 126 -17.40 10.12 -24.37
N VAL A 127 -18.61 9.84 -23.88
CA VAL A 127 -18.84 9.42 -22.49
C VAL A 127 -18.37 7.98 -22.29
N PHE A 128 -18.79 7.05 -23.14
CA PHE A 128 -18.38 5.64 -23.05
C PHE A 128 -16.86 5.48 -23.13
N TYR A 129 -16.17 6.22 -24.02
CA TYR A 129 -14.71 6.25 -24.06
C TYR A 129 -14.09 6.88 -22.80
N ALA A 130 -14.71 7.91 -22.22
CA ALA A 130 -14.15 8.64 -21.08
C ALA A 130 -14.37 7.98 -19.71
N VAL A 131 -15.09 6.86 -19.65
CA VAL A 131 -15.34 6.10 -18.41
C VAL A 131 -14.98 4.62 -18.53
N ASP A 132 -14.35 4.23 -19.63
CA ASP A 132 -13.93 2.86 -19.97
C ASP A 132 -12.88 2.37 -18.95
N ASP A 133 -13.16 1.27 -18.25
CA ASP A 133 -12.26 0.72 -17.22
C ASP A 133 -10.94 0.21 -17.80
N ALA A 134 -10.89 -0.03 -19.12
CA ALA A 134 -9.66 -0.40 -19.80
C ALA A 134 -8.55 0.66 -19.69
N HIS A 135 -8.89 1.93 -19.45
CA HIS A 135 -7.94 3.05 -19.46
C HIS A 135 -7.30 3.31 -18.08
N ALA A 136 -7.80 2.72 -17.00
CA ALA A 136 -7.34 3.01 -15.64
C ALA A 136 -5.83 2.81 -15.47
N TRP A 137 -5.31 1.71 -16.03
CA TRP A 137 -3.88 1.40 -16.07
C TRP A 137 -3.04 2.33 -16.97
N ASN A 138 -3.63 3.00 -17.97
CA ASN A 138 -2.90 3.94 -18.83
C ASN A 138 -2.82 5.35 -18.23
N VAL A 139 -3.76 5.71 -17.34
CA VAL A 139 -3.78 7.02 -16.67
C VAL A 139 -3.07 6.96 -15.31
N SER A 140 -3.28 5.88 -14.54
CA SER A 140 -2.86 5.81 -13.13
C SER A 140 -1.50 5.15 -12.90
N TRP A 141 -0.95 4.39 -13.86
CA TRP A 141 0.42 3.86 -13.77
C TRP A 141 1.34 4.68 -14.65
N LEU A 142 2.32 5.35 -14.04
CA LEU A 142 3.07 6.43 -14.68
C LEU A 142 3.92 5.91 -15.84
N SER A 143 4.55 4.75 -15.71
CA SER A 143 5.36 4.13 -16.77
C SER A 143 4.55 3.78 -18.03
N ASN A 144 3.26 3.45 -17.90
CA ASN A 144 2.36 3.14 -19.02
C ASN A 144 1.74 4.39 -19.67
N ARG A 145 2.14 5.59 -19.25
CA ARG A 145 1.86 6.88 -19.90
C ARG A 145 2.38 6.96 -21.33
N ASN A 146 3.37 6.13 -21.68
CA ASN A 146 3.83 5.96 -23.06
C ASN A 146 2.65 5.61 -24.01
N ALA A 147 1.65 4.86 -23.53
CA ALA A 147 0.44 4.56 -24.28
C ALA A 147 -0.44 5.80 -24.53
N LEU A 148 -0.57 6.70 -23.55
CA LEU A 148 -1.31 7.97 -23.74
C LEU A 148 -0.68 8.80 -24.87
N LEU A 149 0.66 8.90 -24.89
CA LEU A 149 1.41 9.59 -25.96
C LEU A 149 1.20 8.90 -27.32
N CYS A 150 1.38 7.57 -27.38
CA CYS A 150 1.16 6.79 -28.60
C CYS A 150 -0.23 7.03 -29.20
N VAL A 151 -1.28 6.93 -28.38
CA VAL A 151 -2.67 7.02 -28.86
C VAL A 151 -3.09 8.46 -29.14
N LEU A 152 -2.67 9.45 -28.35
CA LEU A 152 -2.92 10.87 -28.61
C LEU A 152 -2.40 11.27 -30.00
N PHE A 153 -1.11 11.03 -30.27
CA PHE A 153 -0.51 11.44 -31.54
C PHE A 153 -0.98 10.56 -32.72
N SER A 154 -1.25 9.26 -32.49
CA SER A 154 -1.86 8.40 -33.50
C SER A 154 -3.27 8.86 -33.89
N LEU A 155 -4.10 9.24 -32.92
CA LEU A 155 -5.47 9.68 -33.16
C LEU A 155 -5.52 11.07 -33.82
N LEU A 156 -4.64 11.98 -33.42
CA LEU A 156 -4.46 13.26 -34.12
C LEU A 156 -4.01 13.03 -35.56
N SER A 157 -3.06 12.10 -35.79
CA SER A 157 -2.64 11.69 -37.14
C SER A 157 -3.81 11.14 -37.95
N LEU A 158 -4.58 10.18 -37.42
CA LEU A 158 -5.77 9.60 -38.07
C LEU A 158 -6.82 10.66 -38.43
N TRP A 159 -7.07 11.62 -37.53
CA TRP A 159 -7.99 12.72 -37.76
C TRP A 159 -7.50 13.68 -38.85
N PHE A 160 -6.20 13.99 -38.85
CA PHE A 160 -5.57 14.84 -39.86
C PHE A 160 -5.48 14.14 -41.23
N HIS A 161 -5.27 12.82 -41.28
CA HIS A 161 -5.37 12.03 -42.52
C HIS A 161 -6.79 12.09 -43.09
N HIS A 162 -7.79 11.77 -42.28
CA HIS A 162 -9.20 11.82 -42.68
C HIS A 162 -9.58 13.19 -43.26
N ARG A 163 -9.22 14.27 -42.55
CA ARG A 163 -9.44 15.64 -43.04
C ARG A 163 -8.60 15.99 -44.26
N GLY A 164 -7.34 15.60 -44.34
CA GLY A 164 -6.48 15.86 -45.50
C GLY A 164 -6.96 15.16 -46.77
N ARG A 165 -7.49 13.93 -46.64
CA ARG A 165 -8.10 13.18 -47.75
C ARG A 165 -9.43 13.81 -48.20
N ARG A 166 -10.28 14.24 -47.26
CA ARG A 166 -11.59 14.86 -47.51
C ARG A 166 -11.51 16.29 -48.04
N ASP A 167 -10.67 17.11 -47.43
CA ASP A 167 -10.48 18.55 -47.74
C ASP A 167 -9.47 18.77 -48.89
N GLY A 168 -8.90 17.69 -49.46
CA GLY A 168 -7.86 17.75 -50.51
C GLY A 168 -6.54 18.40 -50.06
N ASN A 169 -6.30 18.48 -48.74
CA ASN A 169 -5.30 19.35 -48.14
C ASN A 169 -4.00 18.61 -47.82
N LEU A 170 -2.96 18.85 -48.63
CA LEU A 170 -1.63 18.26 -48.47
C LEU A 170 -0.97 18.60 -47.13
N LEU A 171 -1.16 19.80 -46.58
CA LEU A 171 -0.56 20.16 -45.28
C LEU A 171 -1.10 19.29 -44.15
N LEU A 172 -2.38 18.93 -44.17
CA LEU A 172 -2.94 18.00 -43.19
C LEU A 172 -2.40 16.58 -43.34
N LEU A 173 -2.09 16.12 -44.57
CA LEU A 173 -1.45 14.83 -44.81
C LEU A 173 0.03 14.81 -44.36
N LEU A 174 0.75 15.92 -44.53
CA LEU A 174 2.12 16.08 -44.03
C LEU A 174 2.13 16.15 -42.49
N SER A 175 1.25 16.93 -41.89
CA SER A 175 1.07 16.97 -40.43
C SER A 175 0.65 15.62 -39.86
N SER A 176 -0.23 14.87 -40.54
CA SER A 176 -0.56 13.49 -40.20
C SER A 176 0.70 12.61 -40.16
N SER A 177 1.54 12.69 -41.19
CA SER A 177 2.78 11.91 -41.27
C SER A 177 3.77 12.28 -40.15
N LEU A 178 3.90 13.58 -39.84
CA LEU A 178 4.73 14.06 -38.72
C LEU A 178 4.20 13.60 -37.36
N LEU A 179 2.88 13.70 -37.13
CA LEU A 179 2.23 13.23 -35.90
C LEU A 179 2.42 11.72 -35.69
N PHE A 180 2.49 10.92 -36.77
CA PHE A 180 2.80 9.50 -36.66
C PHE A 180 4.25 9.24 -36.22
N VAL A 181 5.24 10.03 -36.70
CA VAL A 181 6.61 9.95 -36.19
C VAL A 181 6.65 10.28 -34.70
N VAL A 182 5.96 11.34 -34.26
CA VAL A 182 5.87 11.70 -32.83
C VAL A 182 5.19 10.60 -32.00
N ALA A 183 4.17 9.93 -32.54
CA ALA A 183 3.52 8.79 -31.89
C ALA A 183 4.49 7.61 -31.68
N LEU A 184 5.29 7.28 -32.70
CA LEU A 184 6.31 6.21 -32.64
C LEU A 184 7.46 6.52 -31.68
N LEU A 185 7.78 7.80 -31.45
CA LEU A 185 8.71 8.21 -30.39
C LEU A 185 8.13 8.02 -28.98
N GLY A 186 6.80 7.96 -28.84
CA GLY A 186 6.12 7.49 -27.62
C GLY A 186 6.19 5.97 -27.44
N GLY A 187 6.34 5.22 -28.53
CA GLY A 187 6.59 3.78 -28.51
C GLY A 187 6.00 2.98 -29.67
N GLU A 188 6.34 1.71 -29.67
CA GLU A 188 6.00 0.71 -30.69
C GLU A 188 4.48 0.48 -30.83
N ALA A 189 3.71 0.78 -29.77
CA ALA A 189 2.26 0.67 -29.78
C ALA A 189 1.58 1.57 -30.84
N ALA A 190 2.23 2.67 -31.24
CA ALA A 190 1.73 3.55 -32.31
C ALA A 190 1.64 2.85 -33.68
N ILE A 191 2.30 1.70 -33.90
CA ILE A 191 2.16 0.88 -35.13
C ILE A 191 0.69 0.51 -35.39
N ALA A 192 -0.16 0.47 -34.35
CA ALA A 192 -1.61 0.36 -34.48
C ALA A 192 -2.24 1.39 -35.43
N LEU A 193 -1.64 2.58 -35.62
CA LEU A 193 -2.12 3.58 -36.58
C LEU A 193 -2.07 3.07 -38.03
N LEU A 194 -1.04 2.30 -38.41
CA LEU A 194 -0.97 1.74 -39.76
C LEU A 194 -2.17 0.83 -40.05
N MET A 195 -2.60 0.05 -39.05
CA MET A 195 -3.80 -0.80 -39.14
C MET A 195 -5.08 0.04 -39.28
N TRP A 196 -5.19 1.13 -38.51
CA TRP A 196 -6.26 2.11 -38.62
C TRP A 196 -6.33 2.80 -39.98
N LEU A 197 -5.19 3.18 -40.56
CA LEU A 197 -5.15 3.86 -41.87
C LEU A 197 -5.36 2.89 -43.04
N ILE A 198 -4.91 1.64 -42.93
CA ILE A 198 -5.30 0.55 -43.84
C ILE A 198 -6.83 0.38 -43.82
N ALA A 199 -7.46 0.31 -42.64
CA ALA A 199 -8.91 0.26 -42.51
C ALA A 199 -9.61 1.49 -43.11
N TYR A 200 -9.03 2.69 -42.93
CA TYR A 200 -9.54 3.93 -43.54
C TYR A 200 -9.53 3.85 -45.07
N GLU A 201 -8.39 3.58 -45.70
CA GLU A 201 -8.30 3.55 -47.16
C GLU A 201 -9.02 2.36 -47.79
N LEU A 202 -9.24 1.25 -47.06
CA LEU A 202 -10.11 0.15 -47.49
C LEU A 202 -11.60 0.55 -47.53
N VAL A 203 -12.09 1.25 -46.50
CA VAL A 203 -13.54 1.45 -46.29
C VAL A 203 -14.04 2.85 -46.67
N LEU A 204 -13.27 3.91 -46.37
CA LEU A 204 -13.60 5.32 -46.62
C LEU A 204 -12.72 5.97 -47.69
N GLY A 205 -11.59 5.35 -48.05
CA GLY A 205 -10.65 5.89 -49.04
C GLY A 205 -11.29 6.14 -50.40
N GLU A 206 -11.15 7.36 -50.90
CA GLU A 206 -11.64 7.74 -52.24
C GLU A 206 -10.57 7.54 -53.32
N GLY A 207 -11.04 7.29 -54.55
CA GLY A 207 -10.21 6.99 -55.71
C GLY A 207 -9.89 5.51 -55.89
N GLY A 208 -9.20 5.20 -57.00
CA GLY A 208 -8.74 3.84 -57.34
C GLY A 208 -7.53 3.39 -56.51
N LEU A 209 -7.22 2.10 -56.57
CA LEU A 209 -6.19 1.45 -55.73
C LEU A 209 -4.85 2.20 -55.68
N ARG A 210 -4.35 2.72 -56.81
CA ARG A 210 -3.09 3.48 -56.85
C ARG A 210 -3.11 4.73 -55.96
N ILE A 211 -4.23 5.46 -55.90
CA ILE A 211 -4.37 6.67 -55.08
C ILE A 211 -4.35 6.29 -53.59
N ARG A 212 -5.08 5.23 -53.22
CA ARG A 212 -5.13 4.69 -51.85
C ARG A 212 -3.75 4.20 -51.38
N LEU A 213 -3.02 3.47 -52.24
CA LEU A 213 -1.65 3.03 -51.96
C LEU A 213 -0.69 4.22 -51.81
N CYS A 214 -0.79 5.25 -52.66
CA CYS A 214 -0.02 6.49 -52.50
C CYS A 214 -0.36 7.24 -51.20
N ALA A 215 -1.61 7.18 -50.72
CA ALA A 215 -2.03 7.77 -49.45
C ALA A 215 -1.52 7.00 -48.22
N LEU A 216 -1.36 5.67 -48.33
CA LEU A 216 -0.73 4.84 -47.29
C LEU A 216 0.81 4.91 -47.30
N ALA A 217 1.42 5.18 -48.46
CA ALA A 217 2.86 5.07 -48.66
C ALA A 217 3.73 5.84 -47.62
N PRO A 218 3.42 7.08 -47.20
CA PRO A 218 4.20 7.77 -46.18
C PRO A 218 4.24 7.01 -44.85
N VAL A 219 3.08 6.54 -44.39
CA VAL A 219 2.94 5.81 -43.11
C VAL A 219 3.56 4.41 -43.21
N VAL A 220 3.41 3.72 -44.34
CA VAL A 220 4.09 2.44 -44.59
C VAL A 220 5.62 2.61 -44.55
N LEU A 221 6.15 3.64 -45.20
CA LEU A 221 7.59 3.93 -45.20
C LEU A 221 8.11 4.33 -43.82
N ILE A 222 7.35 5.12 -43.06
CA ILE A 222 7.69 5.48 -41.67
C ILE A 222 7.69 4.23 -40.77
N SER A 223 6.67 3.37 -40.85
CA SER A 223 6.61 2.11 -40.10
C SER A 223 7.76 1.16 -40.43
N LEU A 224 8.13 1.05 -41.72
CA LEU A 224 9.25 0.23 -42.16
C LEU A 224 10.59 0.80 -41.67
N ALA A 225 10.81 2.11 -41.79
CA ALA A 225 12.02 2.76 -41.28
C ALA A 225 12.15 2.62 -39.75
N TYR A 226 11.04 2.79 -39.01
CA TYR A 226 11.00 2.57 -37.57
C TYR A 226 11.32 1.12 -37.22
N LEU A 227 10.64 0.14 -37.82
CA LEU A 227 10.86 -1.29 -37.50
C LEU A 227 12.27 -1.77 -37.88
N LEU A 228 12.84 -1.26 -38.98
CA LEU A 228 14.22 -1.56 -39.35
C LEU A 228 15.23 -0.97 -38.36
N ALA A 229 15.03 0.29 -37.91
CA ALA A 229 15.89 0.89 -36.89
C ALA A 229 15.73 0.18 -35.52
N TRP A 230 14.49 -0.05 -35.09
CA TRP A 230 14.11 -0.77 -33.87
C TRP A 230 14.80 -2.14 -33.81
N SER A 231 14.69 -2.93 -34.89
CA SER A 231 15.35 -4.24 -34.99
C SER A 231 16.87 -4.15 -35.09
N HIS A 232 17.42 -3.16 -35.81
CA HIS A 232 18.87 -2.97 -35.96
C HIS A 232 19.57 -2.62 -34.64
N PHE A 233 18.94 -1.79 -33.81
CA PHE A 233 19.44 -1.43 -32.49
C PHE A 233 19.08 -2.43 -31.39
N GLY A 234 18.46 -3.57 -31.74
CA GLY A 234 18.20 -4.67 -30.81
C GLY A 234 17.02 -4.44 -29.85
N PHE A 235 16.16 -3.46 -30.11
CA PHE A 235 14.93 -3.28 -29.35
C PHE A 235 13.95 -4.42 -29.59
N GLY A 236 13.15 -4.71 -28.57
CA GLY A 236 12.14 -5.76 -28.53
C GLY A 236 12.26 -6.66 -27.30
N ALA A 237 11.36 -7.63 -27.25
CA ALA A 237 11.34 -8.65 -26.21
C ALA A 237 11.48 -10.06 -26.83
N SER A 238 12.55 -10.76 -26.49
CA SER A 238 12.79 -12.17 -26.80
C SER A 238 12.94 -13.00 -25.52
N GLY A 239 12.93 -14.34 -25.63
CA GLY A 239 13.20 -15.24 -24.51
C GLY A 239 12.13 -15.27 -23.40
N SER A 240 10.90 -14.82 -23.67
CA SER A 240 9.75 -14.71 -22.75
C SER A 240 8.56 -15.54 -23.24
N ASP A 241 7.62 -15.98 -22.40
CA ASP A 241 6.30 -16.46 -22.86
C ASP A 241 5.26 -15.34 -22.94
N LEU A 242 5.31 -14.38 -22.01
CA LEU A 242 4.40 -13.24 -22.03
C LEU A 242 4.57 -12.42 -23.31
N TYR A 243 5.82 -12.22 -23.76
CA TYR A 243 6.13 -11.50 -25.00
C TYR A 243 6.45 -12.45 -26.17
N VAL A 244 5.59 -12.43 -27.18
CA VAL A 244 5.66 -13.29 -28.37
C VAL A 244 5.85 -12.43 -29.60
N SER A 245 7.10 -12.30 -30.04
CA SER A 245 7.45 -11.53 -31.23
C SER A 245 6.90 -12.16 -32.52
N PRO A 246 6.22 -11.38 -33.39
CA PRO A 246 5.80 -11.85 -34.71
C PRO A 246 6.98 -12.03 -35.68
N PHE A 247 8.17 -11.50 -35.35
CA PHE A 247 9.36 -11.61 -36.17
C PHE A 247 10.12 -12.91 -35.87
N ASP A 248 10.28 -13.26 -34.59
CA ASP A 248 11.08 -14.40 -34.14
C ASP A 248 10.25 -15.69 -34.00
N ARG A 249 8.97 -15.58 -33.61
CA ARG A 249 8.05 -16.73 -33.43
C ARG A 249 6.72 -16.53 -34.18
N PRO A 250 6.71 -16.25 -35.51
CA PRO A 250 5.51 -15.89 -36.26
C PRO A 250 4.34 -16.88 -36.13
N LEU A 251 4.60 -18.18 -36.12
CA LEU A 251 3.54 -19.20 -36.01
C LEU A 251 2.94 -19.27 -34.59
N ALA A 252 3.74 -19.10 -33.54
CA ALA A 252 3.25 -19.02 -32.17
C ALA A 252 2.45 -17.73 -31.95
N PHE A 253 2.99 -16.60 -32.42
CA PHE A 253 2.29 -15.31 -32.41
C PHE A 253 0.91 -15.40 -33.08
N VAL A 254 0.82 -15.95 -34.29
CA VAL A 254 -0.47 -16.10 -34.99
C VAL A 254 -1.42 -17.03 -34.23
N GLY A 255 -0.90 -18.13 -33.65
CA GLY A 255 -1.68 -19.04 -32.83
C GLY A 255 -2.27 -18.36 -31.60
N GLU A 256 -1.44 -17.78 -30.74
CA GLU A 256 -1.86 -17.13 -29.51
C GLU A 256 -2.70 -15.87 -29.75
N ALA A 257 -2.33 -15.04 -30.73
CA ALA A 257 -3.10 -13.86 -31.11
C ALA A 257 -4.51 -14.25 -31.55
N ALA A 258 -4.64 -15.22 -32.47
CA ALA A 258 -5.94 -15.59 -33.03
C ALA A 258 -6.81 -16.42 -32.07
N ILE A 259 -6.23 -17.36 -31.31
CA ILE A 259 -6.97 -18.32 -30.49
C ILE A 259 -7.33 -17.75 -29.12
N GLU A 260 -6.48 -16.87 -28.57
CA GLU A 260 -6.55 -16.44 -27.17
C GLU A 260 -6.59 -14.92 -27.01
N ARG A 261 -5.52 -14.23 -27.41
CA ARG A 261 -5.28 -12.84 -27.01
C ARG A 261 -6.30 -11.88 -27.64
N ILE A 262 -6.60 -12.02 -28.94
CA ILE A 262 -7.58 -11.16 -29.63
C ILE A 262 -9.03 -11.43 -29.15
N PRO A 263 -9.51 -12.68 -29.00
CA PRO A 263 -10.80 -12.96 -28.38
C PRO A 263 -10.98 -12.32 -26.98
N LEU A 264 -9.97 -12.42 -26.11
CA LEU A 264 -9.99 -11.80 -24.77
C LEU A 264 -10.05 -10.27 -24.85
N LEU A 265 -9.26 -9.66 -25.74
CA LEU A 265 -9.28 -8.22 -25.98
C LEU A 265 -10.64 -7.75 -26.56
N ILE A 266 -11.27 -8.50 -27.47
CA ILE A 266 -12.62 -8.22 -27.97
C ILE A 266 -13.68 -8.37 -26.85
N MET A 267 -13.49 -9.30 -25.92
CA MET A 267 -14.37 -9.45 -24.75
C MET A 267 -14.34 -8.19 -23.88
N ALA A 268 -13.16 -7.79 -23.38
CA ALA A 268 -13.02 -6.59 -22.55
C ALA A 268 -13.44 -5.30 -23.29
N MET A 269 -13.14 -5.17 -24.59
CA MET A 269 -13.51 -4.03 -25.43
C MET A 269 -15.04 -3.79 -25.55
N PHE A 270 -15.89 -4.76 -25.19
CA PHE A 270 -17.34 -4.67 -25.30
C PHE A 270 -18.15 -5.11 -24.05
N TRP A 271 -17.52 -5.75 -23.06
CA TRP A 271 -18.17 -6.35 -21.88
C TRP A 271 -17.36 -6.03 -20.60
N PRO A 272 -17.94 -6.02 -19.39
CA PRO A 272 -17.26 -5.61 -18.15
C PRO A 272 -16.45 -6.79 -17.59
N ILE A 273 -15.60 -7.38 -18.42
CA ILE A 273 -14.93 -8.66 -18.17
C ILE A 273 -13.46 -8.47 -18.59
N PRO A 274 -12.54 -8.23 -17.63
CA PRO A 274 -11.15 -7.90 -17.95
C PRO A 274 -10.46 -8.95 -18.81
N ALA A 275 -9.61 -8.50 -19.73
CA ALA A 275 -8.89 -9.39 -20.65
C ALA A 275 -7.89 -10.31 -19.90
N GLU A 276 -7.32 -9.80 -18.82
CA GLU A 276 -6.37 -10.46 -17.93
C GLU A 276 -6.96 -11.57 -17.04
N LEU A 277 -8.27 -11.83 -17.07
CA LEU A 277 -8.86 -12.91 -16.27
C LEU A 277 -8.27 -14.30 -16.58
N SER A 278 -7.87 -14.60 -17.82
CA SER A 278 -7.23 -15.89 -18.13
C SER A 278 -5.80 -16.01 -17.58
N PHE A 279 -5.15 -14.89 -17.29
CA PHE A 279 -3.82 -14.80 -16.68
C PHE A 279 -3.89 -14.89 -15.16
N LEU A 280 -4.87 -14.20 -14.55
CA LEU A 280 -5.12 -14.22 -13.11
C LEU A 280 -5.71 -15.56 -12.62
N PHE A 281 -6.49 -16.25 -13.47
CA PHE A 281 -7.17 -17.50 -13.15
C PHE A 281 -6.74 -18.63 -14.11
N PRO A 282 -5.49 -19.14 -14.03
CA PRO A 282 -4.94 -20.09 -14.99
C PRO A 282 -5.73 -21.42 -15.04
N GLU A 283 -6.17 -21.93 -13.89
CA GLU A 283 -7.02 -23.13 -13.76
C GLU A 283 -8.37 -22.99 -14.50
N GLN A 284 -8.86 -21.76 -14.66
CA GLN A 284 -10.09 -21.44 -15.37
C GLN A 284 -9.84 -20.89 -16.79
N ALA A 285 -8.59 -20.75 -17.23
CA ALA A 285 -8.24 -20.08 -18.49
C ALA A 285 -8.91 -20.69 -19.72
N LEU A 286 -9.18 -22.00 -19.76
CA LEU A 286 -9.97 -22.60 -20.85
C LEU A 286 -11.42 -22.10 -20.85
N LEU A 287 -12.07 -22.00 -19.69
CA LEU A 287 -13.43 -21.47 -19.56
C LEU A 287 -13.49 -19.98 -19.94
N VAL A 288 -12.52 -19.19 -19.49
CA VAL A 288 -12.42 -17.75 -19.83
C VAL A 288 -12.22 -17.56 -21.34
N ARG A 289 -11.35 -18.35 -21.99
CA ARG A 289 -11.16 -18.32 -23.45
C ARG A 289 -12.41 -18.73 -24.23
N CYS A 290 -13.11 -19.77 -23.78
CA CYS A 290 -14.40 -20.16 -24.35
C CYS A 290 -15.47 -19.06 -24.21
N LEU A 291 -15.55 -18.39 -23.06
CA LEU A 291 -16.44 -17.25 -22.83
C LEU A 291 -16.08 -16.07 -23.76
N ALA A 292 -14.79 -15.76 -23.89
CA ALA A 292 -14.31 -14.67 -24.76
C ALA A 292 -14.70 -14.90 -26.23
N TRP A 293 -14.59 -16.13 -26.73
CA TRP A 293 -15.09 -16.49 -28.07
C TRP A 293 -16.60 -16.32 -28.22
N VAL A 294 -17.41 -16.72 -27.22
CA VAL A 294 -18.86 -16.52 -27.22
C VAL A 294 -19.20 -15.01 -27.22
N CYS A 295 -18.52 -14.22 -26.40
CA CYS A 295 -18.64 -12.76 -26.36
C CYS A 295 -18.28 -12.10 -27.70
N ALA A 296 -17.18 -12.50 -28.33
CA ALA A 296 -16.75 -11.99 -29.63
C ALA A 296 -17.73 -12.33 -30.76
N LEU A 297 -18.24 -13.58 -30.80
CA LEU A 297 -19.24 -14.00 -31.77
C LEU A 297 -20.59 -13.29 -31.58
N LEU A 298 -20.99 -13.04 -30.33
CA LEU A 298 -22.20 -12.28 -30.00
C LEU A 298 -22.08 -10.81 -30.44
N VAL A 299 -20.94 -10.16 -30.17
CA VAL A 299 -20.62 -8.80 -30.66
C VAL A 299 -20.67 -8.74 -32.18
N ALA A 300 -20.04 -9.69 -32.88
CA ALA A 300 -20.06 -9.76 -34.33
C ALA A 300 -21.50 -9.89 -34.87
N ALA A 301 -22.32 -10.77 -34.29
CA ALA A 301 -23.73 -10.96 -34.68
C ALA A 301 -24.58 -9.69 -34.46
N LEU A 302 -24.33 -8.94 -33.38
CA LEU A 302 -25.02 -7.69 -33.08
C LEU A 302 -24.59 -6.54 -33.99
N LEU A 303 -23.30 -6.45 -34.34
CA LEU A 303 -22.76 -5.36 -35.15
C LEU A 303 -22.94 -5.56 -36.66
N VAL A 304 -22.94 -6.78 -37.20
CA VAL A 304 -23.08 -7.03 -38.66
C VAL A 304 -24.23 -6.25 -39.34
N PRO A 305 -25.45 -6.13 -38.76
CA PRO A 305 -26.53 -5.31 -39.32
C PRO A 305 -26.27 -3.79 -39.31
N LEU A 306 -25.32 -3.30 -38.51
CA LEU A 306 -24.77 -1.94 -38.59
C LEU A 306 -23.69 -1.87 -39.67
N LEU A 307 -22.65 -2.70 -39.58
CA LEU A 307 -21.48 -2.65 -40.47
C LEU A 307 -21.83 -2.82 -41.96
N ARG A 308 -22.91 -3.55 -42.29
CA ARG A 308 -23.39 -3.72 -43.69
C ARG A 308 -23.92 -2.44 -44.33
N ARG A 309 -24.57 -1.55 -43.56
CA ARG A 309 -25.20 -0.30 -44.07
C ARG A 309 -24.39 0.97 -43.79
N ASP A 310 -23.43 0.89 -42.88
CA ASP A 310 -22.78 2.05 -42.29
C ASP A 310 -21.26 2.01 -42.55
N PRO A 311 -20.72 2.82 -43.48
CA PRO A 311 -19.31 2.78 -43.83
C PRO A 311 -18.42 3.31 -42.69
N VAL A 312 -18.90 4.26 -41.87
CA VAL A 312 -18.11 4.80 -40.74
C VAL A 312 -18.02 3.77 -39.61
N ALA A 313 -19.12 3.09 -39.27
CA ALA A 313 -19.06 1.97 -38.33
C ALA A 313 -18.20 0.82 -38.86
N ARG A 314 -18.27 0.50 -40.16
CA ARG A 314 -17.40 -0.51 -40.78
C ARG A 314 -15.93 -0.14 -40.69
N PHE A 315 -15.58 1.12 -40.96
CA PHE A 315 -14.22 1.63 -40.81
C PHE A 315 -13.74 1.47 -39.36
N LEU A 316 -14.51 1.96 -38.39
CA LEU A 316 -14.16 1.87 -36.97
C LEU A 316 -14.03 0.43 -36.50
N ALA A 317 -14.94 -0.47 -36.88
CA ALA A 317 -14.86 -1.88 -36.54
C ALA A 317 -13.62 -2.57 -37.13
N VAL A 318 -13.31 -2.32 -38.40
CA VAL A 318 -12.12 -2.91 -39.05
C VAL A 318 -10.83 -2.31 -38.49
N GLY A 319 -10.79 -1.00 -38.25
CA GLY A 319 -9.64 -0.30 -37.66
C GLY A 319 -9.35 -0.77 -36.24
N GLY A 320 -10.38 -0.80 -35.39
CA GLY A 320 -10.29 -1.33 -34.02
C GLY A 320 -9.82 -2.78 -33.99
N LEU A 321 -10.46 -3.68 -34.75
CA LEU A 321 -10.07 -5.10 -34.78
C LEU A 321 -8.65 -5.32 -35.32
N LEU A 322 -8.23 -4.62 -36.39
CA LEU A 322 -6.86 -4.73 -36.89
C LEU A 322 -5.84 -4.10 -35.93
N SER A 323 -6.22 -3.07 -35.16
CA SER A 323 -5.34 -2.45 -34.15
C SER A 323 -5.00 -3.39 -32.97
N LEU A 324 -5.78 -4.45 -32.74
CA LEU A 324 -5.46 -5.50 -31.77
C LEU A 324 -4.29 -6.39 -32.22
N LEU A 325 -3.95 -6.44 -33.52
CA LEU A 325 -2.86 -7.28 -34.04
C LEU A 325 -1.49 -6.95 -33.40
N PRO A 326 -0.98 -5.70 -33.44
CA PRO A 326 0.28 -5.37 -32.76
C PRO A 326 0.17 -5.48 -31.23
N MET A 327 -1.02 -5.32 -30.64
CA MET A 327 -1.22 -5.44 -29.19
C MET A 327 -1.11 -6.88 -28.69
N ALA A 328 -1.47 -7.87 -29.51
CA ALA A 328 -1.38 -9.30 -29.18
C ALA A 328 0.06 -9.82 -29.00
N GLY A 329 1.09 -8.98 -29.22
CA GLY A 329 2.49 -9.32 -28.94
C GLY A 329 2.79 -9.55 -27.45
N THR A 330 1.94 -9.05 -26.54
CA THR A 330 2.00 -9.37 -25.10
C THR A 330 0.70 -10.02 -24.61
N PHE A 331 0.67 -10.50 -23.36
CA PHE A 331 -0.49 -11.16 -22.77
C PHE A 331 -1.73 -10.26 -22.77
N ALA A 332 -2.92 -10.86 -22.85
CA ALA A 332 -4.16 -10.10 -22.93
C ALA A 332 -4.43 -9.33 -21.63
N HIS A 333 -4.53 -8.00 -21.73
CA HIS A 333 -4.71 -7.11 -20.58
C HIS A 333 -5.43 -5.82 -21.00
N ASN A 334 -6.35 -5.33 -20.18
CA ASN A 334 -7.20 -4.17 -20.41
C ASN A 334 -6.44 -2.92 -20.92
N ARG A 335 -5.28 -2.61 -20.30
CA ARG A 335 -4.34 -1.52 -20.67
C ARG A 335 -3.92 -1.45 -22.16
N LEU A 336 -4.14 -2.50 -22.95
CA LEU A 336 -3.83 -2.55 -24.38
C LEU A 336 -4.93 -1.95 -25.27
N LEU A 337 -6.13 -1.72 -24.73
CA LEU A 337 -7.31 -1.37 -25.50
C LEU A 337 -7.47 0.13 -25.80
N LEU A 338 -6.64 1.00 -25.24
CA LEU A 338 -6.76 2.47 -25.28
C LEU A 338 -7.07 3.06 -26.68
N PHE A 339 -6.49 2.51 -27.75
CA PHE A 339 -6.82 2.92 -29.13
C PHE A 339 -7.99 2.13 -29.74
N ALA A 340 -8.15 0.86 -29.36
CA ALA A 340 -9.21 0.00 -29.86
C ALA A 340 -10.59 0.45 -29.37
N THR A 341 -10.74 0.94 -28.14
CA THR A 341 -12.05 1.38 -27.63
C THR A 341 -12.59 2.64 -28.32
N VAL A 342 -11.75 3.42 -29.02
CA VAL A 342 -12.21 4.47 -29.95
C VAL A 342 -13.20 3.90 -30.99
N ALA A 343 -13.05 2.62 -31.36
CA ALA A 343 -14.04 1.90 -32.15
C ALA A 343 -15.27 1.47 -31.33
N SER A 344 -15.09 0.78 -30.20
CA SER A 344 -16.22 0.19 -29.45
C SER A 344 -17.16 1.26 -28.89
N SER A 345 -16.65 2.33 -28.28
CA SER A 345 -17.46 3.41 -27.71
C SER A 345 -18.39 4.05 -28.76
N TRP A 346 -17.91 4.24 -30.00
CA TRP A 346 -18.73 4.72 -31.12
C TRP A 346 -19.72 3.66 -31.62
N LEU A 347 -19.27 2.42 -31.80
CA LEU A 347 -20.11 1.31 -32.27
C LEU A 347 -21.27 1.04 -31.31
N VAL A 348 -20.99 1.09 -30.01
CA VAL A 348 -21.97 1.02 -28.92
C VAL A 348 -22.93 2.21 -28.96
N ALA A 349 -22.43 3.45 -29.05
CA ALA A 349 -23.28 4.64 -29.11
C ALA A 349 -24.23 4.65 -30.33
N VAL A 350 -23.73 4.33 -31.53
CA VAL A 350 -24.54 4.25 -32.74
C VAL A 350 -25.50 3.05 -32.69
N GLY A 351 -25.07 1.90 -32.18
CA GLY A 351 -25.90 0.72 -31.99
C GLY A 351 -27.07 0.96 -31.04
N LEU A 352 -26.80 1.57 -29.88
CA LEU A 352 -27.79 1.94 -28.87
C LEU A 352 -28.82 2.94 -29.41
N LEU A 353 -28.38 4.02 -30.06
CA LEU A 353 -29.28 5.03 -30.62
C LEU A 353 -30.12 4.51 -31.79
N ASP A 354 -29.52 3.71 -32.68
CA ASP A 354 -30.27 3.06 -33.76
C ASP A 354 -31.29 2.06 -33.19
N TRP A 355 -30.93 1.29 -32.17
CA TRP A 355 -31.86 0.39 -31.48
C TRP A 355 -33.02 1.17 -30.83
N LEU A 356 -32.74 2.21 -30.04
CA LEU A 356 -33.76 3.08 -29.43
C LEU A 356 -34.72 3.67 -30.46
N SER A 357 -34.19 4.13 -31.60
CA SER A 357 -35.02 4.67 -32.69
C SER A 357 -35.93 3.60 -33.33
N ARG A 358 -35.50 2.33 -33.40
CA ARG A 358 -36.33 1.20 -33.87
C ARG A 358 -37.37 0.78 -32.83
N ALA A 359 -37.02 0.84 -31.54
CA ALA A 359 -37.91 0.53 -30.44
C ALA A 359 -39.11 1.49 -30.41
N ARG A 360 -38.83 2.80 -30.45
CA ARG A 360 -39.86 3.86 -30.47
C ARG A 360 -40.86 3.68 -31.62
N ARG A 361 -40.37 3.58 -32.86
CA ARG A 361 -41.19 3.36 -34.08
C ARG A 361 -42.01 2.07 -34.08
N LYS A 362 -41.72 1.11 -33.18
CA LYS A 362 -42.54 -0.11 -32.99
C LYS A 362 -43.53 0.02 -31.84
N ALA A 363 -43.16 0.70 -30.74
CA ALA A 363 -44.07 1.03 -29.65
C ALA A 363 -45.26 1.87 -30.14
N GLU A 364 -45.03 2.75 -31.11
CA GLU A 364 -46.02 3.59 -31.79
C GLU A 364 -47.00 2.79 -32.70
N GLY A 365 -46.98 1.44 -32.73
CA GLY A 365 -47.92 0.69 -33.57
C GLY A 365 -48.11 -0.83 -33.41
N ARG A 366 -47.32 -1.58 -32.62
CA ARG A 366 -47.58 -3.04 -32.43
C ARG A 366 -46.96 -3.65 -31.17
N ARG A 367 -47.54 -4.78 -30.70
CA ARG A 367 -46.95 -5.63 -29.63
C ARG A 367 -45.52 -6.05 -30.02
N TRP A 368 -44.60 -5.97 -29.06
CA TRP A 368 -43.18 -6.27 -29.27
C TRP A 368 -42.92 -7.78 -29.49
N SER A 369 -42.22 -8.11 -30.57
CA SER A 369 -41.67 -9.44 -30.84
C SER A 369 -40.60 -9.83 -29.81
N ALA A 370 -40.37 -11.13 -29.61
CA ALA A 370 -39.30 -11.61 -28.72
C ALA A 370 -37.93 -11.02 -29.11
N THR A 371 -37.63 -10.97 -30.41
CA THR A 371 -36.42 -10.32 -30.96
C THR A 371 -36.29 -8.84 -30.62
N ALA A 372 -37.39 -8.09 -30.49
CA ALA A 372 -37.33 -6.69 -30.07
C ALA A 372 -37.03 -6.56 -28.57
N ARG A 373 -37.60 -7.44 -27.74
CA ARG A 373 -37.37 -7.47 -26.28
C ARG A 373 -35.94 -7.91 -25.93
N LEU A 374 -35.41 -8.90 -26.65
CA LEU A 374 -34.00 -9.29 -26.54
C LEU A 374 -33.08 -8.12 -26.92
N GLY A 375 -33.42 -7.37 -27.97
CA GLY A 375 -32.72 -6.13 -28.32
C GLY A 375 -32.76 -5.07 -27.21
N ALA A 376 -33.88 -4.90 -26.50
CA ALA A 376 -33.96 -4.00 -25.35
C ALA A 376 -33.06 -4.45 -24.20
N LEU A 377 -33.10 -5.74 -23.85
CA LEU A 377 -32.28 -6.29 -22.78
C LEU A 377 -30.79 -6.10 -23.09
N LEU A 378 -30.36 -6.43 -24.31
CA LEU A 378 -28.96 -6.27 -24.73
C LEU A 378 -28.55 -4.79 -24.80
N ALA A 379 -29.39 -3.89 -25.32
CA ALA A 379 -29.09 -2.46 -25.35
C ALA A 379 -29.04 -1.82 -23.95
N PHE A 380 -29.90 -2.27 -23.03
CA PHE A 380 -29.88 -1.86 -21.62
C PHE A 380 -28.63 -2.38 -20.92
N LEU A 381 -28.30 -3.68 -21.07
CA LEU A 381 -27.08 -4.26 -20.52
C LEU A 381 -25.84 -3.51 -21.02
N VAL A 382 -25.72 -3.28 -22.32
CA VAL A 382 -24.61 -2.50 -22.90
C VAL A 382 -24.53 -1.08 -22.33
N ALA A 383 -25.67 -0.40 -22.11
CA ALA A 383 -25.68 0.94 -21.50
C ALA A 383 -25.34 0.95 -19.99
N VAL A 384 -25.62 -0.14 -19.27
CA VAL A 384 -25.22 -0.32 -17.86
C VAL A 384 -23.73 -0.65 -17.76
N VAL A 385 -23.23 -1.53 -18.65
CA VAL A 385 -21.82 -1.93 -18.77
C VAL A 385 -20.95 -0.72 -19.07
N HIS A 386 -21.17 -0.06 -20.21
CA HIS A 386 -20.34 1.06 -20.70
C HIS A 386 -20.60 2.37 -19.93
N GLY A 387 -21.45 2.35 -18.91
CA GLY A 387 -21.77 3.48 -18.05
C GLY A 387 -21.39 3.19 -16.59
N PRO A 388 -22.36 2.95 -15.68
CA PRO A 388 -22.06 2.66 -14.27
C PRO A 388 -21.07 1.52 -14.02
N GLY A 389 -21.07 0.47 -14.86
CA GLY A 389 -20.15 -0.66 -14.74
C GLY A 389 -18.69 -0.25 -14.94
N ALA A 390 -18.39 0.40 -16.06
CA ALA A 390 -17.05 0.87 -16.38
C ALA A 390 -16.56 1.99 -15.43
N ILE A 391 -17.46 2.84 -14.91
CA ILE A 391 -17.15 3.78 -13.81
C ILE A 391 -16.72 3.01 -12.55
N ALA A 392 -17.47 1.99 -12.15
CA ALA A 392 -17.13 1.19 -10.97
C ALA A 392 -15.82 0.40 -11.17
N GLY A 393 -15.59 -0.16 -12.36
CA GLY A 393 -14.33 -0.81 -12.73
C GLY A 393 -13.14 0.15 -12.69
N SER A 394 -13.30 1.37 -13.23
CA SER A 394 -12.27 2.43 -13.20
C SER A 394 -11.88 2.87 -11.77
N LEU A 395 -12.84 2.89 -10.85
CA LEU A 395 -12.61 3.22 -9.44
C LEU A 395 -11.99 2.04 -8.67
N LEU A 396 -12.44 0.81 -8.93
CA LEU A 396 -11.87 -0.40 -8.34
C LEU A 396 -10.43 -0.62 -8.80
N ALA A 397 -10.13 -0.40 -10.08
CA ALA A 397 -8.78 -0.47 -10.63
C ALA A 397 -7.85 0.58 -10.00
N GLN A 398 -8.30 1.82 -9.81
CA GLN A 398 -7.52 2.83 -9.09
C GLN A 398 -7.25 2.43 -7.63
N HIS A 399 -8.23 1.89 -6.92
CA HIS A 399 -8.06 1.43 -5.54
C HIS A 399 -7.05 0.26 -5.45
N MET A 400 -7.16 -0.73 -6.34
CA MET A 400 -6.23 -1.86 -6.44
C MET A 400 -4.80 -1.39 -6.77
N LEU A 401 -4.64 -0.41 -7.66
CA LEU A 401 -3.33 0.15 -8.00
C LEU A 401 -2.73 0.95 -6.83
N ASN A 402 -3.55 1.65 -6.05
CA ASN A 402 -3.12 2.32 -4.82
C ASN A 402 -2.62 1.32 -3.78
N GLN A 403 -3.39 0.24 -3.55
CA GLN A 403 -2.98 -0.86 -2.68
C GLN A 403 -1.68 -1.53 -3.15
N LEU A 404 -1.48 -1.70 -4.47
CA LEU A 404 -0.24 -2.25 -5.03
C LEU A 404 0.97 -1.34 -4.79
N ALA A 405 0.82 -0.02 -4.96
CA ALA A 405 1.85 0.97 -4.67
C ALA A 405 2.22 0.98 -3.17
N GLU A 406 1.21 1.06 -2.29
CA GLU A 406 1.38 1.05 -0.83
C GLU A 406 2.02 -0.26 -0.35
N SER A 407 1.53 -1.41 -0.81
CA SER A 407 2.02 -2.72 -0.39
C SER A 407 3.45 -2.99 -0.85
N GLY A 408 3.79 -2.66 -2.10
CA GLY A 408 5.15 -2.81 -2.62
C GLY A 408 6.16 -1.90 -1.93
N HIS A 409 5.73 -0.69 -1.56
CA HIS A 409 6.54 0.26 -0.79
C HIS A 409 6.78 -0.22 0.65
N SER A 410 5.73 -0.63 1.38
CA SER A 410 5.84 -1.23 2.72
C SER A 410 6.72 -2.49 2.71
N TYR A 411 6.46 -3.43 1.81
CA TYR A 411 7.25 -4.67 1.64
C TYR A 411 8.75 -4.39 1.50
N ALA A 412 9.12 -3.34 0.75
CA ALA A 412 10.50 -2.97 0.54
C ALA A 412 11.13 -2.26 1.75
N LEU A 413 10.42 -1.31 2.36
CA LEU A 413 10.94 -0.56 3.52
C LEU A 413 11.09 -1.44 4.77
N GLU A 414 10.13 -2.34 5.01
CA GLU A 414 10.07 -3.22 6.18
C GLU A 414 10.97 -4.46 6.05
N ALA A 415 11.58 -4.71 4.88
CA ALA A 415 12.50 -5.83 4.69
C ALA A 415 13.80 -5.67 5.50
N GLU A 416 14.22 -6.74 6.18
CA GLU A 416 15.43 -6.78 7.01
C GLU A 416 16.72 -6.93 6.19
N LEU A 417 16.90 -6.14 5.13
CA LEU A 417 18.13 -6.09 4.35
C LEU A 417 19.37 -5.83 5.24
N PRO A 418 20.56 -6.33 4.87
CA PRO A 418 21.80 -5.95 5.52
C PRO A 418 22.23 -4.53 5.12
N GLU A 419 22.69 -3.76 6.11
CA GLU A 419 23.34 -2.45 5.92
C GLU A 419 24.87 -2.57 6.08
N LEU A 420 25.39 -3.80 6.14
CA LEU A 420 26.80 -4.12 6.20
C LEU A 420 27.45 -3.98 4.81
N GLU A 421 28.56 -3.26 4.72
CA GLU A 421 29.34 -3.11 3.49
C GLU A 421 29.77 -4.48 2.93
N GLY A 422 29.51 -4.72 1.64
CA GLY A 422 29.80 -6.00 0.99
C GLY A 422 28.91 -7.17 1.44
N ALA A 423 27.72 -6.90 1.99
CA ALA A 423 26.71 -7.91 2.30
C ALA A 423 25.73 -8.15 1.15
N ARG A 424 25.11 -9.33 1.13
CA ARG A 424 24.37 -9.89 0.00
C ARG A 424 23.09 -10.52 0.50
N ALA A 425 21.97 -10.27 -0.18
CA ALA A 425 20.65 -10.68 0.29
C ALA A 425 19.94 -11.59 -0.71
N PHE A 426 19.44 -12.73 -0.23
CA PHE A 426 18.76 -13.74 -1.04
C PHE A 426 17.35 -14.00 -0.51
N THR A 427 16.30 -13.73 -1.30
CA THR A 427 14.90 -14.02 -0.90
C THR A 427 14.49 -15.44 -1.27
N LEU A 428 14.03 -16.22 -0.29
CA LEU A 428 13.73 -17.65 -0.41
C LEU A 428 12.24 -17.96 -0.66
N ASN A 429 11.38 -16.98 -0.45
CA ASN A 429 9.95 -16.95 -0.79
C ASN A 429 9.48 -15.48 -0.83
N SER A 430 8.23 -15.23 -1.20
CA SER A 430 7.62 -13.89 -1.18
C SER A 430 6.09 -13.98 -1.17
N ILE A 431 5.42 -12.96 -0.62
CA ILE A 431 3.96 -12.80 -0.70
C ILE A 431 3.44 -12.39 -2.08
N ASP A 432 4.32 -12.01 -3.00
CA ASP A 432 3.98 -11.83 -4.41
C ASP A 432 5.25 -11.86 -5.25
N PRO A 433 5.17 -12.08 -6.58
CA PRO A 433 6.35 -12.22 -7.41
C PRO A 433 6.90 -10.87 -7.91
N ILE A 434 6.13 -9.79 -7.76
CA ILE A 434 6.42 -8.45 -8.29
C ILE A 434 7.33 -7.70 -7.31
N SER A 435 6.90 -7.52 -6.06
CA SER A 435 7.60 -6.74 -5.03
C SER A 435 9.09 -7.09 -4.82
N PRO A 436 9.55 -8.36 -4.77
CA PRO A 436 10.98 -8.67 -4.67
C PRO A 436 11.81 -8.16 -5.86
N THR A 437 11.19 -7.92 -7.03
CA THR A 437 11.87 -7.35 -8.20
C THR A 437 12.25 -5.88 -7.98
N TYR A 438 11.44 -5.12 -7.21
CA TYR A 438 11.61 -3.67 -7.02
C TYR A 438 12.15 -3.28 -5.63
N LEU A 439 12.12 -4.20 -4.66
CA LEU A 439 12.64 -4.01 -3.30
C LEU A 439 14.02 -3.30 -3.23
N PRO A 440 15.07 -3.72 -3.97
CA PRO A 440 16.37 -3.02 -3.94
C PRO A 440 16.31 -1.61 -4.54
N LEU A 441 15.46 -1.36 -5.54
CA LEU A 441 15.30 -0.04 -6.16
C LEU A 441 14.66 0.95 -5.19
N ILE A 442 13.60 0.50 -4.51
CA ILE A 442 12.87 1.29 -3.49
C ILE A 442 13.80 1.61 -2.31
N ARG A 443 14.49 0.62 -1.75
CA ARG A 443 15.43 0.83 -0.62
C ARG A 443 16.61 1.71 -0.99
N GLY A 444 17.12 1.61 -2.23
CA GLY A 444 18.15 2.51 -2.75
C GLY A 444 17.71 3.98 -2.81
N LEU A 445 16.49 4.25 -3.28
CA LEU A 445 15.95 5.62 -3.37
C LEU A 445 15.54 6.19 -2.00
N GLU A 446 14.82 5.42 -1.19
CA GLU A 446 14.20 5.93 0.05
C GLU A 446 15.11 5.90 1.28
N VAL A 447 16.07 4.97 1.33
CA VAL A 447 16.97 4.80 2.51
C VAL A 447 18.45 5.00 2.15
N GLY A 448 18.83 4.83 0.89
CA GLY A 448 20.23 4.86 0.46
C GLY A 448 21.05 3.61 0.87
N SER A 449 20.45 2.65 1.57
CA SER A 449 21.09 1.38 1.95
C SER A 449 20.55 0.21 1.13
N VAL A 450 21.46 -0.46 0.44
CA VAL A 450 21.23 -1.68 -0.36
C VAL A 450 22.40 -2.66 -0.18
N PRO A 451 22.18 -3.98 -0.33
CA PRO A 451 23.26 -4.95 -0.37
C PRO A 451 24.12 -4.79 -1.64
N GLU A 452 25.37 -5.26 -1.58
CA GLU A 452 26.30 -5.38 -2.73
C GLU A 452 25.71 -6.27 -3.84
N ALA A 453 24.93 -7.28 -3.46
CA ALA A 453 24.17 -8.12 -4.39
C ALA A 453 22.81 -8.49 -3.80
N TYR A 454 21.77 -8.45 -4.63
CA TYR A 454 20.43 -8.92 -4.30
C TYR A 454 20.00 -9.98 -5.33
N ALA A 455 19.35 -11.05 -4.88
CA ALA A 455 18.69 -11.99 -5.79
C ALA A 455 17.44 -12.63 -5.16
N SER A 456 16.40 -12.84 -5.97
CA SER A 456 15.31 -13.73 -5.58
C SER A 456 15.60 -15.16 -6.04
N LEU A 457 15.54 -16.10 -5.10
CA LEU A 457 15.78 -17.52 -5.35
C LEU A 457 14.48 -18.30 -5.56
N SER A 458 13.34 -17.81 -5.06
CA SER A 458 12.02 -18.41 -5.32
C SER A 458 10.90 -17.38 -5.18
N VAL A 459 9.99 -17.42 -6.15
CA VAL A 459 8.67 -16.78 -6.12
C VAL A 459 7.54 -17.82 -6.17
N VAL A 460 7.79 -19.04 -5.68
CA VAL A 460 6.74 -20.08 -5.63
C VAL A 460 5.68 -19.70 -4.60
N PRO A 461 4.38 -19.64 -4.96
CA PRO A 461 3.31 -19.27 -4.04
C PRO A 461 2.93 -20.42 -3.10
N GLY A 462 3.79 -20.82 -2.18
CA GLY A 462 3.46 -21.82 -1.18
C GLY A 462 4.59 -22.19 -0.24
N ASP A 463 4.28 -23.09 0.70
CA ASP A 463 5.28 -23.70 1.58
C ASP A 463 6.36 -24.43 0.77
N GLN A 464 7.61 -24.28 1.18
CA GLN A 464 8.77 -24.97 0.64
C GLN A 464 9.51 -25.70 1.77
N LEU A 465 10.46 -26.59 1.44
CA LEU A 465 11.41 -27.15 2.40
C LEU A 465 12.82 -26.65 2.06
N MET A 466 13.56 -26.18 3.06
CA MET A 466 14.98 -25.85 2.93
C MET A 466 15.83 -26.95 3.58
N THR A 467 16.79 -27.53 2.85
CA THR A 467 17.76 -28.48 3.41
C THR A 467 19.17 -28.01 3.13
N ARG A 468 19.98 -27.71 4.16
CA ARG A 468 21.38 -27.31 3.94
C ARG A 468 22.22 -28.54 3.58
N THR A 469 22.85 -28.52 2.42
CA THR A 469 23.61 -29.67 1.88
C THR A 469 25.11 -29.55 2.12
N GLY A 470 25.62 -28.35 2.37
CA GLY A 470 27.02 -28.08 2.66
C GLY A 470 27.25 -26.70 3.27
N GLU A 471 28.51 -26.32 3.40
CA GLU A 471 28.92 -25.02 3.95
C GLU A 471 28.29 -23.84 3.18
N ARG A 472 28.30 -23.91 1.85
CA ARG A 472 27.88 -22.88 0.90
C ARG A 472 26.59 -23.20 0.13
N SER A 473 25.96 -24.33 0.42
CA SER A 473 24.93 -24.91 -0.46
C SER A 473 23.71 -25.45 0.30
N PHE A 474 22.55 -25.32 -0.33
CA PHE A 474 21.27 -25.80 0.20
C PHE A 474 20.31 -26.14 -0.94
N ARG A 475 19.32 -26.97 -0.64
CA ARG A 475 18.17 -27.23 -1.52
C ARG A 475 16.93 -26.50 -1.07
N LEU A 476 16.13 -26.12 -2.06
CA LEU A 476 14.73 -25.77 -1.88
C LEU A 476 13.87 -26.82 -2.60
N GLU A 477 12.92 -27.41 -1.89
CA GLU A 477 11.90 -28.32 -2.42
C GLU A 477 10.54 -27.60 -2.42
N ALA A 478 9.87 -27.59 -3.57
CA ALA A 478 8.57 -26.96 -3.77
C ALA A 478 7.46 -27.98 -4.01
N GLY A 479 6.24 -27.62 -3.63
CA GLY A 479 5.03 -28.33 -4.01
C GLY A 479 4.71 -28.18 -5.50
N ARG A 480 3.95 -29.15 -6.04
CA ARG A 480 3.56 -29.15 -7.46
C ARG A 480 2.63 -27.96 -7.78
N PRO A 481 2.76 -27.32 -8.95
CA PRO A 481 3.59 -27.71 -10.11
C PRO A 481 5.08 -27.33 -10.04
N GLY A 482 5.54 -26.70 -8.95
CA GLY A 482 6.96 -26.40 -8.70
C GLY A 482 7.49 -25.12 -9.35
N TYR A 483 8.81 -25.07 -9.53
CA TYR A 483 9.53 -23.94 -10.14
C TYR A 483 9.34 -23.90 -11.67
N LEU A 484 9.51 -22.72 -12.25
CA LEU A 484 9.41 -22.41 -13.69
C LEU A 484 7.98 -22.64 -14.23
N ARG A 485 6.97 -22.20 -13.46
CA ARG A 485 5.55 -22.48 -13.69
C ARG A 485 4.62 -21.29 -13.49
N THR A 486 5.00 -20.33 -12.65
CA THR A 486 4.23 -19.10 -12.48
C THR A 486 4.29 -18.25 -13.74
N ALA A 487 3.25 -17.44 -13.99
CA ALA A 487 3.24 -16.52 -15.12
C ALA A 487 4.32 -15.42 -15.01
N TRP A 488 4.84 -15.15 -13.80
CA TRP A 488 5.97 -14.24 -13.60
C TRP A 488 7.32 -14.88 -13.95
N GLU A 489 7.52 -16.18 -13.69
CA GLU A 489 8.71 -16.89 -14.22
C GLU A 489 8.69 -16.91 -15.75
N GLY A 490 7.51 -17.10 -16.34
CA GLY A 490 7.26 -16.96 -17.79
C GLY A 490 7.44 -15.54 -18.37
N LEU A 491 7.61 -14.51 -17.54
CA LEU A 491 8.02 -13.19 -18.02
C LEU A 491 9.46 -13.23 -18.54
N PHE A 492 10.37 -13.87 -17.80
CA PHE A 492 11.81 -13.87 -18.06
C PHE A 492 12.31 -15.10 -18.83
N ARG A 493 11.48 -16.15 -18.98
CA ARG A 493 11.78 -17.37 -19.72
C ARG A 493 10.62 -17.74 -20.64
N ALA A 494 10.92 -18.21 -21.85
CA ALA A 494 9.98 -18.95 -22.69
C ALA A 494 10.00 -20.43 -22.32
N GLN A 495 8.85 -21.10 -22.18
CA GLN A 495 8.76 -22.46 -21.63
C GLN A 495 9.63 -23.46 -22.40
N GLN A 496 10.69 -23.90 -21.74
CA GLN A 496 11.40 -25.13 -22.03
C GLN A 496 11.21 -26.04 -20.82
N GLN A 497 11.03 -27.34 -21.04
CA GLN A 497 10.92 -28.27 -19.92
C GLN A 497 12.30 -28.36 -19.24
N PRO A 498 12.41 -28.04 -17.93
CA PRO A 498 13.68 -28.10 -17.22
C PRO A 498 14.21 -29.53 -17.19
N VAL A 499 15.53 -29.68 -17.24
CA VAL A 499 16.20 -30.98 -17.23
C VAL A 499 16.97 -31.17 -15.93
N ALA A 500 16.86 -32.34 -15.30
CA ALA A 500 17.66 -32.65 -14.12
C ALA A 500 19.17 -32.58 -14.45
N GLY A 501 19.92 -31.76 -13.70
CA GLY A 501 21.32 -31.44 -13.95
C GLY A 501 21.57 -30.12 -14.71
N GLU A 502 20.53 -29.48 -15.25
CA GLU A 502 20.59 -28.13 -15.82
C GLU A 502 21.04 -27.11 -14.76
N GLN A 503 21.85 -26.12 -15.15
CA GLN A 503 22.49 -25.15 -14.26
C GLN A 503 22.29 -23.73 -14.77
N PHE A 504 21.99 -22.83 -13.84
CA PHE A 504 21.76 -21.40 -14.07
C PHE A 504 22.74 -20.62 -13.19
N ALA A 505 23.74 -20.01 -13.82
CA ALA A 505 24.68 -19.13 -13.13
C ALA A 505 24.26 -17.66 -13.34
N ARG A 506 24.16 -16.89 -12.26
CA ARG A 506 23.98 -15.43 -12.27
C ARG A 506 24.82 -14.84 -11.15
N GLY A 507 25.67 -13.86 -11.49
CA GLY A 507 26.59 -13.24 -10.54
C GLY A 507 27.40 -14.28 -9.75
N GLU A 508 27.15 -14.34 -8.45
CA GLU A 508 27.93 -15.14 -7.48
C GLU A 508 27.16 -16.33 -6.88
N PHE A 509 26.16 -16.84 -7.59
CA PHE A 509 25.46 -18.08 -7.24
C PHE A 509 25.10 -18.93 -8.46
N VAL A 510 24.94 -20.23 -8.23
CA VAL A 510 24.51 -21.22 -9.22
C VAL A 510 23.30 -21.96 -8.69
N VAL A 511 22.21 -21.97 -9.46
CA VAL A 511 21.03 -22.80 -9.20
C VAL A 511 21.06 -24.01 -10.14
N ARG A 512 20.86 -25.20 -9.60
CA ARG A 512 20.86 -26.46 -10.36
C ARG A 512 19.53 -27.18 -10.19
N ALA A 513 18.93 -27.63 -11.29
CA ALA A 513 17.76 -28.49 -11.26
C ALA A 513 18.13 -29.88 -10.71
N VAL A 514 17.59 -30.27 -9.55
CA VAL A 514 17.88 -31.58 -8.92
C VAL A 514 16.85 -32.61 -9.34
N ARG A 515 15.56 -32.33 -9.07
CA ARG A 515 14.47 -33.28 -9.26
C ARG A 515 13.44 -32.70 -10.22
N VAL A 516 13.41 -33.26 -11.42
CA VAL A 516 12.36 -33.02 -12.40
C VAL A 516 11.49 -34.27 -12.51
N GLU A 517 10.19 -34.14 -12.24
CA GLU A 517 9.21 -35.22 -12.37
C GLU A 517 8.16 -34.80 -13.40
N GLN A 518 7.92 -35.60 -14.44
CA GLN A 518 6.93 -35.30 -15.49
C GLN A 518 7.12 -33.93 -16.18
N GLY A 519 8.33 -33.36 -16.12
CA GLY A 519 8.66 -32.03 -16.64
C GLY A 519 8.38 -30.87 -15.67
N GLU A 520 7.98 -31.15 -14.43
CA GLU A 520 7.87 -30.19 -13.31
C GLU A 520 9.16 -30.20 -12.49
N LEU A 521 9.74 -29.02 -12.21
CA LEU A 521 10.94 -28.88 -11.39
C LEU A 521 10.53 -28.72 -9.91
N LEU A 522 10.78 -29.75 -9.09
CA LEU A 522 10.28 -29.84 -7.71
C LEU A 522 11.37 -29.70 -6.65
N GLU A 523 12.66 -29.71 -7.03
CA GLU A 523 13.80 -29.55 -6.12
C GLU A 523 14.94 -28.86 -6.87
N ILE A 524 15.44 -27.75 -6.33
CA ILE A 524 16.63 -27.03 -6.81
C ILE A 524 17.73 -27.07 -5.75
N GLU A 525 18.99 -27.10 -6.19
CA GLU A 525 20.19 -26.94 -5.36
C GLU A 525 20.79 -25.57 -5.67
N VAL A 526 21.00 -24.76 -4.64
CA VAL A 526 21.64 -23.45 -4.72
C VAL A 526 23.05 -23.57 -4.13
N GLU A 527 24.07 -23.21 -4.90
CA GLU A 527 25.45 -23.04 -4.44
C GLU A 527 25.82 -21.56 -4.49
N LEU A 528 26.23 -20.99 -3.36
CA LEU A 528 26.70 -19.60 -3.24
C LEU A 528 28.22 -19.53 -3.30
N ALA A 529 28.78 -18.39 -3.73
CA ALA A 529 30.23 -18.16 -3.69
C ALA A 529 30.81 -18.04 -2.27
N ARG A 530 29.97 -17.79 -1.25
CA ARG A 530 30.34 -17.63 0.16
C ARG A 530 29.73 -18.74 1.03
N SER A 531 30.27 -18.92 2.24
CA SER A 531 29.61 -19.74 3.25
C SER A 531 28.25 -19.15 3.62
N LEU A 532 27.30 -20.02 3.97
CA LEU A 532 26.02 -19.63 4.57
C LEU A 532 26.21 -19.09 6.01
N ASP A 533 27.34 -19.40 6.65
CA ASP A 533 27.69 -18.88 7.98
C ASP A 533 28.52 -17.57 7.92
N ASP A 534 28.79 -17.03 6.73
CA ASP A 534 29.36 -15.68 6.59
C ASP A 534 28.27 -14.66 6.97
N PRO A 535 28.47 -13.77 7.96
CA PRO A 535 27.46 -12.78 8.36
C PRO A 535 27.12 -11.75 7.25
N ARG A 536 27.87 -11.74 6.15
CA ARG A 536 27.55 -10.98 4.93
C ARG A 536 26.60 -11.73 3.98
N THR A 537 26.36 -13.03 4.18
CA THR A 537 25.40 -13.84 3.42
C THR A 537 24.05 -13.84 4.15
N VAL A 538 23.13 -12.94 3.77
CA VAL A 538 21.81 -12.84 4.39
C VAL A 538 20.77 -13.62 3.59
N LEU A 539 20.13 -14.59 4.24
CA LEU A 539 18.94 -15.26 3.74
C LEU A 539 17.68 -14.59 4.30
N LEU A 540 16.75 -14.24 3.43
CA LEU A 540 15.49 -13.59 3.78
C LEU A 540 14.30 -14.50 3.45
N ALA A 541 13.33 -14.55 4.36
CA ALA A 541 12.06 -15.25 4.19
C ALA A 541 10.89 -14.40 4.71
N TRP A 542 9.70 -14.64 4.16
CA TRP A 542 8.48 -14.04 4.68
C TRP A 542 8.06 -14.70 6.00
N ASP A 543 7.94 -13.93 7.07
CA ASP A 543 7.54 -14.40 8.42
C ASP A 543 6.02 -14.37 8.65
N GLY A 544 5.26 -13.79 7.72
CA GLY A 544 3.84 -13.46 7.88
C GLY A 544 3.55 -11.95 7.92
N GLN A 545 4.58 -11.11 7.99
CA GLN A 545 4.51 -9.66 8.17
C GLN A 545 5.54 -8.91 7.32
N ARG A 546 6.78 -9.41 7.22
CA ARG A 546 7.89 -8.81 6.45
C ARG A 546 8.86 -9.85 5.89
N MET A 547 9.79 -9.40 5.04
CA MET A 547 10.95 -10.19 4.64
C MET A 547 12.01 -10.15 5.76
N ALA A 548 11.95 -11.10 6.69
CA ALA A 548 12.83 -11.21 7.84
C ALA A 548 14.03 -12.15 7.59
N ARG A 549 15.12 -11.96 8.34
CA ARG A 549 16.33 -12.79 8.25
C ARG A 549 16.09 -14.17 8.86
N ILE A 550 16.54 -15.22 8.19
CA ILE A 550 16.57 -16.58 8.77
C ILE A 550 17.98 -17.03 9.09
N GLN A 551 18.11 -17.86 10.12
CA GLN A 551 19.34 -18.59 10.38
C GLN A 551 19.39 -19.83 9.46
N PRO A 552 20.47 -20.06 8.70
CA PRO A 552 20.63 -21.27 7.91
C PRO A 552 20.58 -22.51 8.81
N PRO A 553 19.86 -23.58 8.44
CA PRO A 553 19.81 -24.79 9.24
C PRO A 553 21.19 -25.48 9.29
N PRO A 554 21.46 -26.35 10.29
CA PRO A 554 22.67 -27.16 10.32
C PRO A 554 22.85 -28.00 9.04
N ILE A 555 24.10 -28.29 8.66
CA ILE A 555 24.38 -29.12 7.48
C ILE A 555 23.76 -30.51 7.65
N GLY A 556 22.97 -30.93 6.66
CA GLY A 556 22.17 -32.17 6.67
C GLY A 556 20.78 -32.02 7.31
N ALA A 557 20.46 -30.90 7.96
CA ALA A 557 19.14 -30.65 8.53
C ALA A 557 18.19 -30.02 7.50
N CYS A 558 16.93 -30.45 7.56
CA CYS A 558 15.82 -29.85 6.82
C CYS A 558 14.95 -28.98 7.73
N ARG A 559 14.38 -27.91 7.18
CA ARG A 559 13.40 -27.02 7.81
C ARG A 559 12.27 -26.69 6.85
N ARG A 560 11.05 -26.51 7.36
CA ARG A 560 9.93 -25.97 6.60
C ARG A 560 10.07 -24.45 6.44
N LEU A 561 9.88 -23.95 5.23
CA LEU A 561 9.85 -22.54 4.86
C LEU A 561 8.39 -22.18 4.54
N PRO A 562 7.58 -21.76 5.53
CA PRO A 562 6.16 -21.52 5.34
C PRO A 562 5.91 -20.26 4.50
N LEU A 563 4.76 -20.20 3.82
CA LEU A 563 4.24 -18.97 3.24
C LEU A 563 2.80 -18.71 3.74
N PRO A 564 2.64 -18.07 4.93
CA PRO A 564 1.34 -17.87 5.56
C PRO A 564 0.34 -17.13 4.65
N GLY A 565 -0.72 -17.83 4.23
CA GLY A 565 -1.78 -17.31 3.35
C GLY A 565 -1.54 -17.49 1.85
N GLY A 566 -0.36 -17.95 1.42
CA GLY A 566 0.03 -17.94 0.00
C GLY A 566 0.51 -16.55 -0.41
N TYR A 567 0.09 -16.07 -1.59
CA TYR A 567 0.34 -14.67 -1.93
C TYR A 567 -0.54 -13.72 -1.10
N GLY A 568 0.08 -12.66 -0.56
CA GLY A 568 -0.53 -11.73 0.40
C GLY A 568 -1.24 -10.53 -0.21
N ILE A 569 -0.91 -10.14 -1.44
CA ILE A 569 -1.75 -9.23 -2.24
C ILE A 569 -3.03 -10.00 -2.60
N HIS A 570 -4.19 -9.32 -2.68
CA HIS A 570 -5.47 -9.89 -3.12
C HIS A 570 -5.53 -10.32 -4.62
N LEU A 571 -4.43 -10.81 -5.17
CA LEU A 571 -4.36 -11.48 -6.47
C LEU A 571 -4.79 -12.95 -6.28
N PRO A 572 -5.66 -13.51 -7.14
CA PRO A 572 -6.35 -14.77 -6.90
C PRO A 572 -5.51 -16.03 -7.22
N PHE A 573 -4.22 -15.99 -6.94
CA PHE A 573 -3.32 -17.13 -7.12
C PHE A 573 -3.46 -18.10 -5.93
N PRO A 574 -3.98 -19.32 -6.13
CA PRO A 574 -4.09 -20.28 -5.04
C PRO A 574 -2.70 -20.74 -4.58
N ALA A 575 -2.52 -20.90 -3.27
CA ALA A 575 -1.29 -21.47 -2.73
C ALA A 575 -1.07 -22.88 -3.29
N TYR A 576 0.16 -23.16 -3.72
CA TYR A 576 0.57 -24.50 -4.13
C TYR A 576 0.47 -25.45 -2.91
N PRO A 577 0.06 -26.72 -3.09
CA PRO A 577 0.08 -27.71 -2.02
C PRO A 577 1.46 -27.81 -1.37
N ALA A 578 1.54 -28.12 -0.08
CA ALA A 578 2.82 -28.37 0.57
C ALA A 578 3.60 -29.52 -0.12
N PRO A 579 4.94 -29.52 -0.07
CA PRO A 579 5.77 -30.63 -0.52
C PRO A 579 5.34 -31.99 0.05
N ALA A 580 5.62 -33.07 -0.69
CA ALA A 580 5.19 -34.43 -0.31
C ALA A 580 6.03 -35.06 0.81
N LYS A 581 7.23 -34.50 1.07
CA LYS A 581 7.99 -34.73 2.30
C LYS A 581 7.56 -33.68 3.33
N ASP A 582 7.74 -33.96 4.61
CA ASP A 582 7.63 -32.94 5.67
C ASP A 582 8.89 -32.92 6.53
N CYS A 583 9.20 -31.76 7.09
CA CYS A 583 10.33 -31.53 7.97
C CYS A 583 9.82 -30.94 9.29
N ALA A 584 10.13 -31.62 10.39
CA ALA A 584 9.45 -31.46 11.69
C ALA A 584 9.64 -30.10 12.39
N GLU A 585 10.49 -29.23 11.86
CA GLU A 585 10.79 -27.90 12.39
C GLU A 585 10.72 -26.86 11.25
N SER A 586 10.17 -25.68 11.52
CA SER A 586 10.24 -24.54 10.59
C SER A 586 11.61 -23.84 10.65
N VAL A 587 11.94 -23.03 9.65
CA VAL A 587 13.13 -22.16 9.68
C VAL A 587 13.08 -21.24 10.90
N GLY A 588 14.24 -21.03 11.53
CA GLY A 588 14.39 -20.08 12.62
C GLY A 588 14.63 -18.68 12.06
N PHE A 589 13.77 -17.73 12.40
CA PHE A 589 14.03 -16.32 12.15
C PHE A 589 15.06 -15.79 13.16
N VAL A 590 15.92 -14.88 12.73
CA VAL A 590 16.93 -14.26 13.61
C VAL A 590 16.23 -13.19 14.46
N GLU A 591 16.31 -13.31 15.78
CA GLU A 591 15.83 -12.24 16.66
C GLU A 591 16.63 -10.94 16.38
N SER A 592 15.93 -9.82 16.23
CA SER A 592 16.51 -8.53 15.80
C SER A 592 17.29 -7.81 16.92
N SER A 593 18.10 -8.55 17.67
CA SER A 593 18.76 -8.15 18.92
C SER A 593 20.27 -8.44 18.94
N GLN A 594 20.84 -8.90 17.81
CA GLN A 594 22.27 -9.23 17.69
C GLN A 594 22.93 -8.47 16.54
N SER A 595 23.31 -7.22 16.81
CA SER A 595 24.42 -6.57 16.08
C SER A 595 25.74 -7.26 16.47
N ILE A 596 26.60 -7.57 15.49
CA ILE A 596 27.77 -8.43 15.70
C ILE A 596 28.93 -7.60 16.27
N ALA A 597 29.09 -7.61 17.59
CA ALA A 597 30.14 -6.87 18.28
C ALA A 597 31.55 -7.47 18.06
N PRO A 598 32.57 -6.65 17.71
CA PRO A 598 33.98 -7.03 17.77
C PRO A 598 34.48 -7.08 19.23
N ALA A 599 35.56 -7.82 19.48
CA ALA A 599 35.89 -8.29 20.83
C ALA A 599 36.85 -7.41 21.67
N ALA A 600 36.61 -7.47 22.98
CA ALA A 600 37.55 -7.27 24.11
C ALA A 600 38.03 -5.85 24.50
N GLY A 601 37.85 -5.53 25.79
CA GLY A 601 38.46 -4.39 26.50
C GLY A 601 38.00 -4.33 27.96
N SER A 602 38.89 -4.61 28.92
CA SER A 602 38.55 -4.81 30.35
C SER A 602 39.14 -3.78 31.30
N ALA A 603 38.36 -3.28 32.27
CA ALA A 603 38.85 -2.69 33.52
C ALA A 603 37.75 -2.66 34.61
N GLU A 604 38.15 -2.80 35.88
CA GLU A 604 37.29 -2.69 37.07
C GLU A 604 37.41 -1.29 37.74
N VAL A 605 36.54 -0.98 38.71
CA VAL A 605 36.88 -0.62 40.12
C VAL A 605 35.60 -0.24 40.90
N ALA A 606 35.59 -0.47 42.23
CA ALA A 606 34.42 -0.34 43.12
C ALA A 606 34.45 0.87 44.10
N GLY A 607 33.34 1.17 44.79
CA GLY A 607 33.27 2.26 45.79
C GLY A 607 32.02 2.31 46.71
N ASN A 608 32.24 2.02 48.00
CA ASN A 608 31.30 1.90 49.16
C ASN A 608 30.29 3.04 49.49
N ALA A 609 29.32 2.70 50.38
CA ALA A 609 28.42 3.59 51.18
C ALA A 609 29.09 3.99 52.55
N PRO A 610 28.44 4.47 53.69
CA PRO A 610 27.00 4.53 54.10
C PRO A 610 26.47 5.66 55.08
N ALA A 611 25.16 5.61 55.42
CA ALA A 611 24.46 5.85 56.73
C ALA A 611 24.23 7.24 57.45
N GLY A 612 23.05 7.37 58.13
CA GLY A 612 22.66 8.30 59.24
C GLY A 612 21.69 9.49 58.91
N SER A 613 21.01 10.27 59.79
CA SER A 613 20.29 10.11 61.11
C SER A 613 20.04 11.50 61.78
N SER A 614 19.00 11.89 62.56
CA SER A 614 17.61 11.39 62.86
C SER A 614 16.83 12.28 63.91
N LEU A 615 15.48 12.36 63.85
CA LEU A 615 14.47 12.58 64.95
C LEU A 615 14.02 13.98 65.54
N SER A 616 12.75 14.00 66.05
CA SER A 616 12.03 14.95 67.00
C SER A 616 11.52 16.33 66.49
N GLY A 617 10.47 17.04 67.01
CA GLY A 617 9.40 16.90 68.06
C GLY A 617 8.83 18.30 68.50
N SER A 618 7.72 18.58 69.23
CA SER A 618 6.44 17.91 69.66
C SER A 618 5.49 18.88 70.49
N VAL A 619 4.20 18.52 70.78
CA VAL A 619 3.20 19.13 71.76
C VAL A 619 2.50 20.50 71.40
N GLY A 620 1.23 20.88 71.75
CA GLY A 620 0.01 20.19 72.30
C GLY A 620 -1.12 21.10 72.94
N ALA A 621 -2.39 20.60 73.02
CA ALA A 621 -3.61 21.04 73.79
C ALA A 621 -4.39 22.37 73.44
N GLY A 622 -5.74 22.51 73.59
CA GLY A 622 -6.86 21.54 73.78
C GLY A 622 -8.25 22.06 74.30
N ARG A 623 -9.39 21.49 73.81
CA ARG A 623 -10.83 21.47 74.32
C ARG A 623 -11.70 22.76 74.31
N PRO A 624 -13.08 22.69 74.41
CA PRO A 624 -14.03 21.55 74.46
C PRO A 624 -15.16 21.54 73.38
N GLU A 625 -16.18 20.67 73.53
CA GLU A 625 -17.24 20.29 72.55
C GLU A 625 -18.68 20.74 72.97
N PRO A 626 -19.74 20.64 72.11
CA PRO A 626 -20.53 19.39 72.03
C PRO A 626 -21.14 19.01 70.65
N ALA A 627 -21.25 17.69 70.41
CA ALA A 627 -21.68 17.00 69.19
C ALA A 627 -23.03 17.40 68.51
N ARG A 628 -23.04 17.41 67.15
CA ARG A 628 -23.92 16.55 66.31
C ARG A 628 -23.68 16.64 64.79
N SER A 629 -22.84 15.77 64.24
CA SER A 629 -23.05 15.05 62.96
C SER A 629 -21.96 13.97 62.82
N VAL A 630 -22.20 12.92 62.03
CA VAL A 630 -21.12 11.98 61.63
C VAL A 630 -20.45 12.59 60.41
N ALA A 631 -19.44 13.42 60.65
CA ALA A 631 -18.58 13.93 59.58
C ALA A 631 -17.73 12.77 59.02
N SER A 632 -17.63 12.70 57.70
CA SER A 632 -16.71 11.79 57.00
C SER A 632 -15.28 12.03 57.46
N ALA A 633 -14.52 10.96 57.72
CA ALA A 633 -13.09 11.09 57.95
C ALA A 633 -12.41 11.68 56.70
N GLU A 634 -11.52 12.65 56.89
CA GLU A 634 -10.69 13.16 55.81
C GLU A 634 -9.66 12.09 55.45
N LEU A 635 -9.76 11.54 54.24
CA LEU A 635 -8.71 10.68 53.69
C LEU A 635 -7.42 11.49 53.53
N GLY A 636 -6.30 10.88 53.90
CA GLY A 636 -4.98 11.52 53.85
C GLY A 636 -4.53 11.87 52.43
N PRO A 637 -3.40 12.56 52.28
CA PRO A 637 -2.84 12.86 50.96
C PRO A 637 -2.37 11.57 50.25
N CYS A 638 -2.63 11.51 48.96
CA CYS A 638 -2.18 10.45 48.07
C CYS A 638 -0.78 10.76 47.55
N GLN A 639 0.08 9.75 47.47
CA GLN A 639 1.44 9.87 46.97
C GLN A 639 1.56 9.18 45.61
N LEU A 640 1.86 9.95 44.57
CA LEU A 640 2.32 9.45 43.28
C LEU A 640 3.82 9.16 43.38
N GLU A 641 4.20 7.92 43.11
CA GLU A 641 5.56 7.42 43.06
C GLU A 641 5.86 6.91 41.64
N LEU A 642 7.12 7.00 41.20
CA LEU A 642 7.62 6.53 39.90
C LEU A 642 8.73 5.50 40.10
N TRP A 643 8.70 4.43 39.31
CA TRP A 643 9.76 3.44 39.20
C TRP A 643 10.47 3.60 37.85
N ALA A 644 11.77 3.89 37.92
CA ALA A 644 12.68 3.87 36.79
C ALA A 644 14.04 3.35 37.29
N GLU A 645 14.87 2.81 36.39
CA GLU A 645 16.22 2.29 36.73
C GLU A 645 16.23 1.32 37.94
N GLY A 646 15.17 0.51 38.08
CA GLY A 646 15.02 -0.47 39.16
C GLY A 646 14.60 0.09 40.53
N LYS A 647 14.20 1.38 40.64
CA LYS A 647 13.95 2.04 41.94
C LYS A 647 12.67 2.87 41.95
N TRP A 648 11.86 2.69 42.99
CA TRP A 648 10.75 3.59 43.33
C TRP A 648 11.26 4.92 43.92
N SER A 649 10.65 6.02 43.51
CA SER A 649 10.93 7.38 43.95
C SER A 649 9.63 8.17 44.15
N SER A 650 9.62 9.09 45.11
CA SER A 650 8.47 9.99 45.35
C SER A 650 8.46 11.13 44.33
N PHE A 651 7.34 11.33 43.64
CA PHE A 651 7.24 12.30 42.54
C PHE A 651 6.24 13.44 42.80
N HIS A 652 5.01 13.14 43.21
CA HIS A 652 3.99 14.18 43.42
C HIS A 652 2.98 13.81 44.51
N GLN A 653 2.62 14.75 45.37
CA GLN A 653 1.60 14.55 46.40
C GLN A 653 0.31 15.25 45.99
N LEU A 654 -0.81 14.53 45.98
CA LEU A 654 -2.11 15.00 45.52
C LEU A 654 -3.22 14.59 46.49
N GLN A 655 -4.40 15.22 46.40
CA GLN A 655 -5.52 14.92 47.30
C GLN A 655 -6.14 13.56 46.93
N CYS A 656 -6.23 12.62 47.87
CA CYS A 656 -6.95 11.36 47.61
C CYS A 656 -8.45 11.65 47.36
N PRO A 657 -9.10 10.92 46.44
CA PRO A 657 -10.54 11.03 46.22
C PRO A 657 -11.32 10.56 47.45
N ARG A 658 -12.30 11.37 47.89
CA ARG A 658 -13.03 11.21 49.17
C ARG A 658 -13.87 9.93 49.27
N ASP A 659 -14.19 9.34 48.12
CA ASP A 659 -15.08 8.21 47.88
C ASP A 659 -14.35 7.05 47.18
N ARG A 660 -13.02 7.11 47.07
CA ARG A 660 -12.17 6.19 46.30
C ARG A 660 -12.48 6.17 44.78
N SER A 661 -13.17 7.17 44.24
CA SER A 661 -13.38 7.35 42.80
C SER A 661 -12.21 8.09 42.14
N LEU A 662 -11.45 7.43 41.27
CA LEU A 662 -10.34 8.07 40.52
C LEU A 662 -10.80 8.54 39.14
N ASN A 663 -10.60 9.81 38.83
CA ASN A 663 -10.83 10.36 37.49
C ASN A 663 -9.50 10.76 36.83
N LEU A 664 -9.25 10.21 35.65
CA LEU A 664 -8.04 10.39 34.85
C LEU A 664 -8.40 11.07 33.52
N LEU A 665 -7.53 11.92 33.01
CA LEU A 665 -7.63 12.43 31.63
C LEU A 665 -6.70 11.62 30.73
N SER A 666 -7.22 11.08 29.62
CA SER A 666 -6.40 10.50 28.55
C SER A 666 -6.31 11.49 27.39
N VAL A 667 -5.09 11.78 26.96
CA VAL A 667 -4.76 12.68 25.85
C VAL A 667 -3.58 12.12 25.06
N GLY A 668 -3.45 12.47 23.78
CA GLY A 668 -2.34 12.07 22.91
C GLY A 668 -2.15 13.07 21.77
N ASP A 669 -1.06 12.92 21.01
CA ASP A 669 -0.72 13.76 19.85
C ASP A 669 -0.61 15.25 20.21
N VAL A 670 -0.03 15.52 21.38
CA VAL A 670 -0.07 16.81 22.06
C VAL A 670 0.81 17.90 21.44
N GLY A 671 1.78 17.53 20.59
CA GLY A 671 2.92 18.36 20.19
C GLY A 671 2.67 19.66 19.41
N ARG A 672 1.45 20.20 19.36
CA ARG A 672 1.12 21.50 18.75
C ARG A 672 0.51 22.48 19.76
N SER A 673 1.24 23.53 20.09
CA SER A 673 0.65 24.73 20.69
C SER A 673 -0.29 25.41 19.69
N GLY A 674 -1.51 25.76 20.10
CA GLY A 674 -2.47 26.47 19.23
C GLY A 674 -3.87 26.59 19.81
N GLU A 675 -4.82 27.05 19.00
CA GLU A 675 -6.22 27.24 19.41
C GLU A 675 -6.90 25.93 19.83
N ILE A 676 -6.62 24.81 19.14
CA ILE A 676 -7.14 23.48 19.46
C ILE A 676 -6.73 23.08 20.88
N LEU A 677 -5.42 23.08 21.19
CA LEU A 677 -4.91 22.76 22.52
C LEU A 677 -5.44 23.75 23.57
N THR A 678 -5.59 25.02 23.23
CA THR A 678 -6.15 26.05 24.14
C THR A 678 -7.61 25.77 24.48
N ALA A 679 -8.42 25.34 23.50
CA ALA A 679 -9.80 24.93 23.70
C ALA A 679 -9.88 23.68 24.58
N SER A 680 -9.13 22.64 24.24
CA SER A 680 -9.05 21.39 25.01
C SER A 680 -8.64 21.62 26.46
N VAL A 681 -7.60 22.44 26.72
CA VAL A 681 -7.16 22.80 28.07
C VAL A 681 -8.24 23.56 28.84
N ALA A 682 -8.96 24.49 28.19
CA ALA A 682 -10.05 25.24 28.82
C ALA A 682 -11.29 24.37 29.12
N GLU A 683 -11.52 23.27 28.39
CA GLU A 683 -12.49 22.25 28.77
C GLU A 683 -11.95 21.36 29.90
N MET A 684 -10.74 20.82 29.79
CA MET A 684 -10.14 19.98 30.84
C MET A 684 -10.12 20.70 32.21
N GLN A 685 -9.83 22.01 32.24
CA GLN A 685 -9.94 22.84 33.46
C GLN A 685 -11.37 22.93 34.03
N ARG A 686 -12.41 22.95 33.19
CA ARG A 686 -13.82 22.96 33.63
C ARG A 686 -14.28 21.56 34.06
N SER A 687 -13.95 20.54 33.27
CA SER A 687 -14.25 19.14 33.53
C SER A 687 -13.52 18.53 34.74
N CYS A 688 -12.44 19.18 35.22
CA CYS A 688 -11.67 18.79 36.40
C CYS A 688 -11.75 19.80 37.57
N ALA A 689 -12.78 20.65 37.58
CA ALA A 689 -13.03 21.59 38.67
C ALA A 689 -13.17 20.88 40.04
N ASP A 690 -12.97 21.65 41.12
CA ASP A 690 -13.07 21.21 42.52
C ASP A 690 -12.21 19.99 42.92
N GLY A 691 -11.15 19.70 42.16
CA GLY A 691 -10.21 18.59 42.42
C GLY A 691 -10.75 17.22 41.99
N SER A 692 -11.74 17.19 41.11
CA SER A 692 -12.41 15.95 40.66
C SER A 692 -11.49 14.99 39.90
N CYS A 693 -10.48 15.48 39.17
CA CYS A 693 -9.46 14.67 38.49
C CYS A 693 -8.16 14.57 39.28
N GLN A 694 -7.40 13.48 39.12
CA GLN A 694 -6.15 13.24 39.86
C GLN A 694 -4.90 13.14 38.97
N LEU A 695 -4.99 12.54 37.78
CA LEU A 695 -3.85 12.31 36.88
C LEU A 695 -4.21 12.65 35.42
N MET A 696 -3.20 12.98 34.62
CA MET A 696 -3.26 13.02 33.16
C MET A 696 -2.35 11.91 32.57
N LEU A 697 -2.83 11.22 31.56
CA LEU A 697 -2.14 10.19 30.77
C LEU A 697 -1.87 10.77 29.37
N ILE A 698 -0.62 10.81 28.95
CA ILE A 698 -0.17 11.52 27.75
C ILE A 698 0.49 10.52 26.79
N ALA A 699 -0.32 10.05 25.85
CA ALA A 699 -0.03 8.96 24.92
C ALA A 699 0.81 9.37 23.71
N GLY A 700 2.00 9.93 23.97
CA GLY A 700 3.03 10.19 22.95
C GLY A 700 2.75 11.34 21.99
N ASP A 701 3.66 11.44 21.01
CA ASP A 701 3.73 12.49 19.99
C ASP A 701 3.77 13.89 20.63
N LEU A 702 4.79 14.05 21.47
CA LEU A 702 5.01 15.20 22.34
C LEU A 702 5.55 16.43 21.60
N LEU A 703 6.20 16.26 20.43
CA LEU A 703 6.83 17.32 19.66
C LEU A 703 6.74 17.11 18.14
N TYR A 704 6.15 18.08 17.43
CA TYR A 704 6.22 18.15 15.97
C TYR A 704 7.22 19.19 15.46
N GLY A 705 7.67 19.00 14.22
CA GLY A 705 8.70 19.79 13.58
C GLY A 705 10.12 19.33 13.93
N PRO A 706 11.15 20.04 13.44
CA PRO A 706 12.53 19.66 13.64
C PRO A 706 12.98 19.89 15.09
N GLY A 707 13.87 19.02 15.60
CA GLY A 707 14.41 19.07 16.96
C GLY A 707 15.15 20.38 17.30
N SER A 708 15.56 21.17 16.30
CA SER A 708 16.10 22.52 16.49
C SER A 708 15.11 23.52 17.12
N LEU A 709 13.80 23.22 17.06
CA LEU A 709 12.73 24.02 17.68
C LEU A 709 12.13 23.36 18.93
N ALA A 710 12.61 22.18 19.34
CA ALA A 710 12.03 21.35 20.38
C ALA A 710 11.75 22.08 21.69
N GLU A 711 12.68 22.90 22.19
CA GLU A 711 12.51 23.59 23.48
C GLU A 711 11.44 24.69 23.43
N GLN A 712 11.31 25.38 22.29
CA GLN A 712 10.27 26.40 22.09
C GLN A 712 8.90 25.75 21.92
N ALA A 713 8.82 24.68 21.13
CA ALA A 713 7.59 23.92 20.92
C ALA A 713 7.09 23.27 22.22
N TRP A 714 7.98 22.63 23.00
CA TRP A 714 7.59 21.99 24.27
C TRP A 714 7.09 22.99 25.31
N ARG A 715 7.66 24.19 25.34
CA ARG A 715 7.16 25.28 26.19
C ARG A 715 5.72 25.67 25.85
N GLY A 716 5.40 25.82 24.56
CA GLY A 716 4.05 26.13 24.10
C GLY A 716 3.03 24.99 24.34
N VAL A 717 3.48 23.74 24.31
CA VAL A 717 2.63 22.55 24.51
C VAL A 717 2.40 22.27 26.00
N TRP A 718 3.47 22.22 26.79
CA TRP A 718 3.42 21.86 28.20
C TRP A 718 3.28 23.08 29.11
N ASP A 719 4.28 23.98 29.13
CA ASP A 719 4.34 25.07 30.11
C ASP A 719 3.15 26.04 29.99
N ASP A 720 2.79 26.41 28.76
CA ASP A 720 1.74 27.40 28.46
C ASP A 720 0.40 26.75 28.05
N GLY A 721 0.41 25.42 27.89
CA GLY A 721 -0.73 24.56 27.54
C GLY A 721 -1.10 23.60 28.67
N LEU A 722 -0.78 22.31 28.52
CA LEU A 722 -1.30 21.21 29.36
C LEU A 722 -1.04 21.36 30.86
N ALA A 723 0.11 21.90 31.27
CA ALA A 723 0.43 22.09 32.70
C ALA A 723 -0.55 23.03 33.42
N ARG A 724 -1.31 23.85 32.67
CA ARG A 724 -2.36 24.73 33.22
C ARG A 724 -3.60 23.98 33.70
N VAL A 725 -3.80 22.72 33.30
CA VAL A 725 -4.87 21.86 33.86
C VAL A 725 -4.62 21.57 35.35
N GLY A 726 -3.37 21.67 35.81
CA GLY A 726 -3.02 21.58 37.24
C GLY A 726 -2.91 20.14 37.78
N LEU A 727 -2.84 19.15 36.88
CA LEU A 727 -2.66 17.73 37.23
C LEU A 727 -1.22 17.28 36.90
N PRO A 728 -0.64 16.33 37.66
CA PRO A 728 0.57 15.63 37.23
C PRO A 728 0.27 14.79 35.97
N GLY A 729 1.17 14.86 34.98
CA GLY A 729 1.03 14.18 33.69
C GLY A 729 2.04 13.06 33.52
N LEU A 730 1.56 11.82 33.39
CA LEU A 730 2.35 10.65 33.02
C LEU A 730 2.44 10.61 31.48
N ALA A 731 3.64 10.74 30.91
CA ALA A 731 3.86 10.77 29.47
C ALA A 731 4.68 9.59 28.95
N VAL A 732 4.42 9.18 27.71
CA VAL A 732 5.31 8.33 26.90
C VAL A 732 5.76 9.10 25.66
N LEU A 733 6.72 8.55 24.92
CA LEU A 733 7.16 9.09 23.62
C LEU A 733 6.31 8.52 22.46
N GLY A 734 6.13 9.29 21.39
CA GLY A 734 5.51 8.81 20.14
C GLY A 734 6.50 8.61 18.99
N ASN A 735 5.99 8.24 17.82
CA ASN A 735 6.84 8.01 16.65
C ASN A 735 7.53 9.28 16.17
N HIS A 736 6.96 10.47 16.38
CA HIS A 736 7.63 11.74 16.06
C HIS A 736 8.85 12.06 16.96
N GLU A 737 9.01 11.42 18.12
CA GLU A 737 10.20 11.60 18.97
C GLU A 737 11.38 10.68 18.57
N TYR A 738 11.14 9.72 17.68
CA TYR A 738 12.13 8.77 17.19
C TYR A 738 12.40 8.87 15.70
N ARG A 739 11.38 9.11 14.87
CA ARG A 739 11.42 9.05 13.41
C ARG A 739 10.58 10.18 12.77
N HIS A 740 10.44 10.14 11.45
CA HIS A 740 9.71 11.09 10.58
C HIS A 740 10.19 12.55 10.51
N GLU A 741 10.85 13.12 11.53
CA GLU A 741 11.26 14.53 11.54
C GLU A 741 12.73 14.73 11.98
N PRO A 742 13.47 15.72 11.43
CA PRO A 742 14.91 15.87 11.69
C PRO A 742 15.27 16.18 13.14
N GLY A 743 16.37 15.60 13.61
CA GLY A 743 16.90 15.80 14.97
C GLY A 743 16.10 15.14 16.10
N PRO A 744 15.70 13.86 15.99
CA PRO A 744 14.87 13.20 17.00
C PRO A 744 15.60 13.05 18.36
N GLU A 745 16.92 12.84 18.36
CA GLU A 745 17.75 12.87 19.57
C GLU A 745 17.54 14.15 20.40
N ARG A 746 17.55 15.31 19.74
CA ARG A 746 17.36 16.61 20.40
C ARG A 746 15.92 16.79 20.93
N LYS A 747 14.91 16.15 20.32
CA LYS A 747 13.56 16.07 20.90
C LYS A 747 13.60 15.28 22.21
N ARG A 748 14.18 14.06 22.19
CA ARG A 748 14.28 13.18 23.38
C ARG A 748 15.07 13.86 24.51
N GLU A 749 16.18 14.51 24.21
CA GLU A 749 16.99 15.29 25.16
C GLU A 749 16.14 16.38 25.86
N VAL A 750 15.42 17.20 25.09
CA VAL A 750 14.56 18.28 25.61
C VAL A 750 13.40 17.74 26.46
N LEU A 751 12.83 16.59 26.07
CA LEU A 751 11.68 15.99 26.74
C LEU A 751 12.07 15.32 28.06
N PHE A 752 13.15 14.53 28.09
CA PHE A 752 13.66 13.95 29.35
C PHE A 752 14.18 15.05 30.29
N ALA A 753 14.84 16.10 29.78
CA ALA A 753 15.24 17.26 30.56
C ALA A 753 14.05 18.09 31.10
N ALA A 754 12.82 17.83 30.64
CA ALA A 754 11.60 18.44 31.19
C ALA A 754 10.94 17.61 32.31
N HIS A 755 11.48 16.44 32.69
CA HIS A 755 10.95 15.68 33.82
C HIS A 755 10.92 16.52 35.12
N GLY A 756 9.84 16.42 35.89
CA GLY A 756 9.57 17.22 37.09
C GLY A 756 9.03 18.63 36.81
N ARG A 757 9.25 19.18 35.61
CA ARG A 757 8.81 20.53 35.22
C ARG A 757 7.28 20.62 35.27
N LYS A 758 6.75 21.42 36.19
CA LYS A 758 5.30 21.60 36.43
C LYS A 758 4.51 20.28 36.55
N GLY A 759 5.12 19.21 37.08
CA GLY A 759 4.44 17.92 37.27
C GLY A 759 4.51 16.93 36.09
N LEU A 760 5.39 17.13 35.11
CA LEU A 760 5.65 16.15 34.05
C LEU A 760 6.42 14.92 34.55
N ALA A 761 5.82 13.74 34.47
CA ALA A 761 6.49 12.46 34.65
C ALA A 761 6.88 11.89 33.27
N LEU A 762 8.19 11.87 33.02
CA LEU A 762 8.83 11.23 31.88
C LEU A 762 10.29 10.91 32.28
N PRO A 763 10.52 10.06 33.31
CA PRO A 763 11.87 9.78 33.84
C PRO A 763 12.74 8.97 32.87
N ALA A 764 12.11 8.17 32.01
CA ALA A 764 12.72 7.36 30.97
C ALA A 764 11.67 7.10 29.87
N ALA A 765 12.04 6.48 28.74
CA ALA A 765 11.08 6.20 27.66
C ALA A 765 9.98 5.21 28.07
N ASN A 766 10.32 4.26 28.96
CA ASN A 766 9.39 3.36 29.62
C ASN A 766 9.68 3.37 31.14
N TYR A 767 8.64 3.24 31.96
CA TYR A 767 8.70 3.33 33.43
C TYR A 767 7.38 2.87 34.06
N ALA A 768 7.35 2.62 35.37
CA ALA A 768 6.09 2.36 36.08
C ALA A 768 5.73 3.53 37.02
N ALA A 769 4.45 3.69 37.33
CA ALA A 769 3.96 4.63 38.33
C ALA A 769 2.97 3.94 39.26
N ARG A 770 2.84 4.44 40.50
CA ARG A 770 1.81 3.99 41.44
C ARG A 770 1.27 5.14 42.27
N LEU A 771 -0.05 5.15 42.47
CA LEU A 771 -0.74 6.10 43.34
C LEU A 771 -1.08 5.39 44.66
N ARG A 772 -0.52 5.86 45.77
CA ARG A 772 -0.66 5.24 47.10
C ARG A 772 -1.46 6.11 48.07
N MET A 773 -2.24 5.45 48.92
CA MET A 773 -2.95 6.05 50.05
C MET A 773 -2.51 5.32 51.34
N GLY A 774 -1.61 5.94 52.10
CA GLY A 774 -0.85 5.23 53.13
C GLY A 774 -0.04 4.10 52.48
N ASP A 775 -0.14 2.88 53.01
CA ASP A 775 0.57 1.74 52.44
C ASP A 775 -0.11 1.11 51.21
N GLN A 776 -1.42 1.32 51.02
CA GLN A 776 -2.19 0.74 49.91
C GLN A 776 -1.91 1.44 48.57
N THR A 777 -1.54 0.70 47.54
CA THR A 777 -1.62 1.16 46.14
C THR A 777 -3.08 1.15 45.67
N LEU A 778 -3.57 2.28 45.17
CA LEU A 778 -4.91 2.45 44.60
C LEU A 778 -4.96 2.17 43.10
N LEU A 779 -3.91 2.57 42.39
CA LEU A 779 -3.78 2.46 40.93
C LEU A 779 -2.30 2.32 40.58
N SER A 780 -2.00 1.48 39.60
CA SER A 780 -0.69 1.38 38.98
C SER A 780 -0.76 1.73 37.50
N VAL A 781 0.34 2.26 36.96
CA VAL A 781 0.46 2.60 35.53
C VAL A 781 1.75 2.01 34.98
N ALA A 782 1.67 1.30 33.86
CA ALA A 782 2.84 0.87 33.09
C ALA A 782 2.96 1.77 31.85
N ALA A 783 3.98 2.62 31.81
CA ALA A 783 4.29 3.47 30.67
C ALA A 783 5.25 2.73 29.74
N LEU A 784 4.79 2.40 28.53
CA LEU A 784 5.49 1.56 27.55
C LEU A 784 6.00 2.37 26.36
N ASP A 785 7.24 2.10 25.95
CA ASP A 785 7.78 2.66 24.71
C ASP A 785 7.40 1.75 23.52
N THR A 786 6.23 2.03 22.97
CA THR A 786 5.74 1.32 21.78
C THR A 786 6.57 1.56 20.52
N ASP A 787 7.29 2.68 20.41
CA ASP A 787 8.10 2.98 19.22
C ASP A 787 9.43 2.20 19.21
N SER A 788 9.98 1.93 20.40
CA SER A 788 11.06 0.95 20.61
C SER A 788 10.71 -0.46 20.11
N VAL A 789 9.44 -0.78 19.88
CA VAL A 789 9.01 -2.01 19.20
C VAL A 789 8.66 -1.76 17.74
N ALA A 790 7.98 -0.66 17.42
CA ALA A 790 7.58 -0.30 16.06
C ALA A 790 8.78 -0.20 15.09
N LEU A 791 9.90 0.33 15.57
CA LEU A 791 11.18 0.39 14.85
C LEU A 791 12.31 0.11 15.86
N PRO A 792 12.74 -1.15 16.04
CA PRO A 792 13.81 -1.46 16.99
C PRO A 792 15.17 -0.95 16.51
N GLY A 793 16.10 -0.71 17.44
CA GLY A 793 17.47 -0.28 17.16
C GLY A 793 18.33 -0.24 18.42
N ASP A 794 19.66 -0.22 18.27
CA ASP A 794 20.61 -0.35 19.38
C ASP A 794 20.58 0.84 20.37
N ASP A 795 19.98 1.98 20.01
CA ASP A 795 19.76 3.14 20.90
C ASP A 795 18.43 3.08 21.68
N LYS A 796 17.59 2.08 21.43
CA LYS A 796 16.19 2.04 21.90
C LYS A 796 16.00 1.12 23.11
N PRO A 797 15.41 1.60 24.23
CA PRO A 797 15.32 0.85 25.50
C PRO A 797 14.27 -0.28 25.54
N GLY A 798 13.70 -0.68 24.38
CA GLY A 798 12.66 -1.70 24.31
C GLY A 798 11.32 -1.26 24.91
N LEU A 799 10.34 -2.17 24.92
CA LEU A 799 8.96 -1.86 25.28
C LEU A 799 8.76 -1.43 26.74
N GLY A 800 9.64 -1.86 27.65
CA GLY A 800 9.46 -1.71 29.10
C GLY A 800 8.71 -2.88 29.75
N LEU A 801 9.05 -4.12 29.41
CA LEU A 801 8.42 -5.30 30.03
C LEU A 801 8.68 -5.36 31.55
N ASP A 802 9.83 -4.88 32.04
CA ASP A 802 10.11 -4.80 33.48
C ASP A 802 9.20 -3.78 34.18
N ALA A 803 8.90 -2.65 33.52
CA ALA A 803 7.94 -1.66 34.02
C ALA A 803 6.51 -2.21 34.07
N LEU A 804 6.11 -3.01 33.06
CA LEU A 804 4.84 -3.73 33.06
C LEU A 804 4.78 -4.75 34.21
N ALA A 805 5.83 -5.54 34.38
CA ALA A 805 5.94 -6.54 35.44
C ALA A 805 5.90 -5.91 36.84
N GLU A 806 6.64 -4.82 37.07
CA GLU A 806 6.63 -4.09 38.33
C GLU A 806 5.26 -3.43 38.59
N ALA A 807 4.60 -2.86 37.57
CA ALA A 807 3.23 -2.33 37.71
C ALA A 807 2.23 -3.43 38.11
N CYS A 808 2.29 -4.61 37.47
CA CYS A 808 1.48 -5.78 37.83
C CYS A 808 1.80 -6.29 39.25
N ALA A 809 3.07 -6.27 39.67
CA ALA A 809 3.51 -6.72 40.99
C ALA A 809 2.95 -5.88 42.16
N GLN A 810 2.44 -4.67 41.90
CA GLN A 810 1.82 -3.82 42.94
C GLN A 810 0.48 -4.35 43.46
N GLN A 811 -0.12 -5.33 42.78
CA GLN A 811 -1.44 -5.90 43.13
C GLN A 811 -2.52 -4.82 43.28
N ALA A 812 -2.62 -3.95 42.29
CA ALA A 812 -3.68 -2.95 42.13
C ALA A 812 -4.16 -2.95 40.66
N PRO A 813 -5.30 -2.34 40.33
CA PRO A 813 -5.71 -2.13 38.95
C PRO A 813 -4.60 -1.42 38.15
N VAL A 814 -4.27 -1.96 36.99
CA VAL A 814 -3.20 -1.46 36.12
C VAL A 814 -3.80 -0.74 34.91
N VAL A 815 -3.41 0.50 34.69
CA VAL A 815 -3.55 1.19 33.40
C VAL A 815 -2.25 0.99 32.63
N VAL A 816 -2.33 0.50 31.40
CA VAL A 816 -1.15 0.47 30.51
C VAL A 816 -1.24 1.68 29.58
N LEU A 817 -0.15 2.42 29.43
CA LEU A 817 -0.04 3.64 28.62
C LEU A 817 1.02 3.41 27.55
N GLY A 818 0.67 3.64 26.29
CA GLY A 818 1.60 3.64 25.15
C GLY A 818 1.21 4.71 24.15
N HIS A 819 1.93 4.81 23.03
CA HIS A 819 1.55 5.73 21.95
C HIS A 819 0.68 5.03 20.91
N HIS A 820 1.20 3.96 20.30
CA HIS A 820 0.49 3.21 19.26
C HIS A 820 -0.65 2.35 19.88
N PRO A 821 -1.83 2.26 19.24
CA PRO A 821 -2.96 1.47 19.74
C PRO A 821 -2.71 -0.05 19.69
N ALA A 822 -3.51 -0.82 20.43
CA ALA A 822 -3.62 -2.28 20.28
C ALA A 822 -4.94 -2.72 19.59
N SER A 823 -5.86 -1.77 19.44
CA SER A 823 -7.12 -1.85 18.70
C SER A 823 -7.47 -0.45 18.20
N SER A 824 -7.64 -0.24 16.89
CA SER A 824 -7.99 1.07 16.33
C SER A 824 -8.94 0.96 15.13
N GLN A 825 -9.80 1.96 14.94
CA GLN A 825 -10.60 2.19 13.73
C GLN A 825 -10.08 3.39 12.91
N GLY A 826 -8.95 3.96 13.30
CA GLY A 826 -8.33 5.11 12.66
C GLY A 826 -7.57 4.76 11.38
N LEU A 827 -6.78 5.72 10.89
CA LEU A 827 -6.07 5.63 9.61
C LEU A 827 -4.82 4.76 9.66
N HIS A 828 -4.10 4.73 10.78
CA HIS A 828 -2.74 4.21 10.81
C HIS A 828 -2.64 2.68 10.89
N HIS A 829 -3.76 2.01 11.20
CA HIS A 829 -3.86 0.54 11.19
C HIS A 829 -3.28 -0.10 9.92
N SER A 830 -3.48 0.49 8.73
CA SER A 830 -3.06 -0.12 7.45
C SER A 830 -1.55 -0.38 7.34
N HIS A 831 -0.72 0.33 8.12
CA HIS A 831 0.73 0.15 8.12
C HIS A 831 1.27 -0.41 9.46
N GLU A 832 0.53 -0.28 10.56
CA GLU A 832 1.00 -0.71 11.89
C GLU A 832 0.14 -1.81 12.55
N ALA A 833 -0.79 -2.45 11.81
CA ALA A 833 -1.60 -3.59 12.28
C ALA A 833 -0.78 -4.75 12.87
N TRP A 834 0.49 -4.89 12.51
CA TRP A 834 1.39 -5.89 13.10
C TRP A 834 1.76 -5.56 14.55
N LEU A 835 2.00 -4.28 14.84
CA LEU A 835 2.28 -3.76 16.17
C LEU A 835 1.03 -3.82 17.04
N GLU A 836 -0.15 -3.46 16.49
CA GLU A 836 -1.43 -3.63 17.18
C GLU A 836 -1.61 -5.07 17.67
N ARG A 837 -1.40 -6.06 16.79
CA ARG A 837 -1.48 -7.50 17.14
C ARG A 837 -0.46 -7.89 18.21
N LYS A 838 0.75 -7.33 18.19
CA LYS A 838 1.81 -7.63 19.18
C LYS A 838 1.49 -7.04 20.55
N LEU A 839 0.99 -5.81 20.60
CA LEU A 839 0.55 -5.15 21.84
C LEU A 839 -0.71 -5.83 22.41
N ARG A 840 -1.69 -6.15 21.56
CA ARG A 840 -2.89 -6.93 21.90
C ARG A 840 -2.54 -8.27 22.53
N ARG A 841 -1.67 -9.04 21.87
CA ARG A 841 -1.18 -10.33 22.41
C ARG A 841 -0.51 -10.15 23.77
N LEU A 842 0.38 -9.18 23.93
CA LEU A 842 1.02 -8.89 25.22
C LEU A 842 0.00 -8.56 26.30
N LEU A 843 -1.00 -7.73 26.01
CA LEU A 843 -2.04 -7.35 26.99
C LEU A 843 -2.88 -8.56 27.41
N VAL A 844 -3.27 -9.41 26.45
CA VAL A 844 -4.03 -10.66 26.71
C VAL A 844 -3.19 -11.66 27.52
N GLU A 845 -1.93 -11.91 27.13
CA GLU A 845 -1.04 -12.83 27.85
C GLU A 845 -0.71 -12.31 29.26
N THR A 846 -0.52 -11.00 29.43
CA THR A 846 -0.26 -10.38 30.74
C THR A 846 -1.48 -10.43 31.66
N ALA A 847 -2.69 -10.19 31.13
CA ALA A 847 -3.94 -10.34 31.86
C ALA A 847 -4.20 -11.80 32.26
N ALA A 848 -3.97 -12.75 31.33
CA ALA A 848 -4.06 -14.18 31.60
C ALA A 848 -3.02 -14.67 32.64
N GLY A 849 -1.86 -14.01 32.71
CA GLY A 849 -0.85 -14.18 33.77
C GLY A 849 -1.28 -13.68 35.16
N GLY A 850 -2.48 -13.11 35.31
CA GLY A 850 -3.04 -12.65 36.58
C GLY A 850 -2.84 -11.16 36.88
N CYS A 851 -2.36 -10.37 35.91
CA CYS A 851 -2.30 -8.92 36.05
C CYS A 851 -3.67 -8.27 35.83
N GLU A 852 -4.06 -7.37 36.73
CA GLU A 852 -5.38 -6.72 36.73
C GLU A 852 -5.41 -5.49 35.79
N ILE A 853 -5.19 -5.72 34.49
CA ILE A 853 -5.20 -4.63 33.49
C ILE A 853 -6.63 -4.12 33.29
N LEU A 854 -6.88 -2.89 33.72
CA LEU A 854 -8.17 -2.22 33.66
C LEU A 854 -8.44 -1.64 32.26
N LEU A 855 -7.44 -0.97 31.68
CA LEU A 855 -7.45 -0.49 30.30
C LEU A 855 -6.03 -0.27 29.73
N TYR A 856 -5.95 -0.20 28.40
CA TYR A 856 -4.84 0.40 27.66
C TYR A 856 -5.24 1.78 27.13
N ALA A 857 -4.35 2.77 27.27
CA ALA A 857 -4.51 4.13 26.79
C ALA A 857 -3.47 4.46 25.71
N SER A 858 -3.91 5.04 24.59
CA SER A 858 -3.09 5.31 23.41
C SER A 858 -3.52 6.59 22.65
N GLY A 859 -2.69 7.00 21.69
CA GLY A 859 -2.91 8.11 20.77
C GLY A 859 -2.67 7.62 19.33
N HIS A 860 -1.81 8.32 18.59
CA HIS A 860 -1.33 8.01 17.24
C HIS A 860 -2.40 8.16 16.14
N ASP A 861 -3.57 7.55 16.30
CA ASP A 861 -4.73 7.84 15.49
C ASP A 861 -5.45 9.11 15.95
N HIS A 862 -5.64 10.04 15.02
CA HIS A 862 -6.22 11.36 15.29
C HIS A 862 -7.75 11.29 15.30
N ASP A 863 -8.28 10.52 16.24
CA ASP A 863 -9.69 10.43 16.55
C ASP A 863 -9.90 10.13 18.05
N LEU A 864 -11.17 10.05 18.47
CA LEU A 864 -11.55 9.58 19.80
C LEU A 864 -12.18 8.20 19.68
N GLN A 865 -11.65 7.23 20.41
CA GLN A 865 -12.18 5.87 20.43
C GLN A 865 -12.19 5.29 21.85
N ALA A 866 -13.16 4.43 22.14
CA ALA A 866 -13.13 3.59 23.32
C ALA A 866 -13.73 2.22 23.03
N TYR A 867 -13.25 1.21 23.75
CA TYR A 867 -13.63 -0.20 23.59
C TYR A 867 -13.77 -0.83 24.97
N THR A 868 -14.89 -1.53 25.24
CA THR A 868 -15.03 -2.33 26.46
C THR A 868 -14.11 -3.56 26.43
N PRO A 869 -13.84 -4.22 27.58
CA PRO A 869 -13.11 -5.48 27.60
C PRO A 869 -13.74 -6.52 26.67
N ALA A 870 -12.89 -7.42 26.17
CA ALA A 870 -13.21 -8.47 25.22
C ALA A 870 -13.90 -8.00 23.92
N CYS A 871 -13.74 -6.75 23.49
CA CYS A 871 -14.30 -6.28 22.22
C CYS A 871 -13.72 -7.01 21.01
N GLU A 872 -12.39 -7.07 20.93
CA GLU A 872 -11.65 -7.72 19.85
C GLU A 872 -11.60 -9.24 20.00
N GLU A 873 -11.09 -9.71 21.15
CA GLU A 873 -10.87 -11.12 21.46
C GLU A 873 -11.00 -11.39 22.97
N PRO A 874 -11.27 -12.64 23.39
CA PRO A 874 -11.47 -12.96 24.80
C PRO A 874 -10.21 -12.67 25.64
N GLY A 875 -10.38 -11.95 26.74
CA GLY A 875 -9.28 -11.57 27.64
C GLY A 875 -8.60 -10.23 27.32
N MET A 876 -8.94 -9.59 26.20
CA MET A 876 -8.43 -8.24 25.88
C MET A 876 -9.00 -7.20 26.87
N PRO A 877 -8.18 -6.40 27.58
CA PRO A 877 -8.66 -5.33 28.45
C PRO A 877 -9.34 -4.19 27.66
N ALA A 878 -10.03 -3.28 28.35
CA ALA A 878 -10.62 -2.10 27.72
C ALA A 878 -9.55 -1.25 27.01
N GLN A 879 -9.92 -0.50 25.98
CA GLN A 879 -9.01 0.33 25.20
C GLN A 879 -9.56 1.75 25.09
N VAL A 880 -8.68 2.76 25.13
CA VAL A 880 -9.01 4.15 24.74
C VAL A 880 -7.94 4.72 23.82
N VAL A 881 -8.37 5.45 22.79
CA VAL A 881 -7.52 6.13 21.80
C VAL A 881 -7.92 7.60 21.77
N SER A 882 -6.95 8.52 21.90
CA SER A 882 -7.26 9.95 22.13
C SER A 882 -6.28 10.93 21.46
N GLY A 883 -5.93 10.72 20.19
CA GLY A 883 -4.90 11.47 19.45
C GLY A 883 -5.31 12.84 18.86
N VAL A 884 -6.21 13.60 19.51
CA VAL A 884 -6.79 14.83 18.92
C VAL A 884 -6.63 16.11 19.73
N VAL A 885 -6.12 16.05 20.97
CA VAL A 885 -6.18 17.16 21.93
C VAL A 885 -5.55 18.46 21.43
N ALA A 886 -4.56 18.36 20.53
CA ALA A 886 -3.81 19.47 19.95
C ALA A 886 -3.73 19.44 18.41
N ARG A 887 -3.73 18.24 17.81
CA ARG A 887 -3.52 18.04 16.35
C ARG A 887 -4.79 18.13 15.52
N GLY A 888 -5.95 17.90 16.16
CA GLY A 888 -7.26 17.87 15.53
C GLY A 888 -7.53 16.60 14.72
N TYR A 889 -8.81 16.27 14.55
CA TYR A 889 -9.25 15.02 13.95
C TYR A 889 -8.75 14.78 12.52
N ARG A 890 -8.58 13.51 12.14
CA ARG A 890 -8.43 13.05 10.75
C ARG A 890 -9.71 12.37 10.25
N ALA A 891 -9.70 11.91 9.00
CA ALA A 891 -10.76 11.07 8.46
C ALA A 891 -10.64 9.64 9.01
N ARG A 892 -11.73 8.86 8.96
CA ARG A 892 -11.71 7.44 9.33
C ARG A 892 -10.85 6.62 8.37
N GLY A 893 -10.17 5.60 8.88
CA GLY A 893 -9.37 4.68 8.07
C GLY A 893 -10.18 3.69 7.24
N SER A 894 -9.47 2.84 6.50
CA SER A 894 -10.06 1.71 5.78
C SER A 894 -10.75 0.76 6.77
N SER A 895 -12.04 0.50 6.54
CA SER A 895 -12.93 -0.18 7.49
C SER A 895 -12.60 -1.67 7.62
N HIS A 896 -11.68 -1.99 8.52
CA HIS A 896 -11.28 -3.35 8.88
C HIS A 896 -11.98 -3.83 10.16
N LEU A 897 -12.17 -2.96 11.16
CA LEU A 897 -13.04 -3.22 12.31
C LEU A 897 -14.50 -2.80 12.06
N SER A 898 -15.38 -3.81 12.12
CA SER A 898 -16.79 -3.62 12.48
C SER A 898 -16.91 -3.35 13.98
N PRO A 899 -18.04 -2.80 14.49
CA PRO A 899 -18.27 -2.76 15.94
C PRO A 899 -18.16 -4.17 16.56
N CYS A 900 -17.56 -4.23 17.75
CA CYS A 900 -17.04 -5.44 18.44
C CYS A 900 -17.57 -6.79 17.93
N PRO A 901 -16.71 -7.68 17.39
CA PRO A 901 -17.12 -9.02 16.97
C PRO A 901 -17.69 -9.89 18.11
N ILE A 902 -17.36 -9.61 19.38
CA ILE A 902 -17.86 -10.38 20.53
C ILE A 902 -19.20 -9.82 21.06
N PRO A 903 -20.29 -10.63 21.07
CA PRO A 903 -21.59 -10.19 21.56
C PRO A 903 -21.57 -9.75 23.02
N GLY A 904 -21.98 -8.51 23.27
CA GLY A 904 -22.06 -7.90 24.62
C GLY A 904 -21.01 -6.81 24.85
N ALA A 905 -19.87 -6.88 24.17
CA ALA A 905 -18.89 -5.81 24.14
C ALA A 905 -19.37 -4.61 23.28
N ARG A 906 -18.77 -3.44 23.48
CA ARG A 906 -19.10 -2.20 22.76
C ARG A 906 -17.85 -1.39 22.41
N SER A 907 -17.92 -0.70 21.28
CA SER A 907 -16.91 0.20 20.76
C SER A 907 -17.56 1.52 20.34
N SER A 908 -16.93 2.65 20.63
CA SER A 908 -17.29 3.96 20.10
C SER A 908 -16.13 4.58 19.34
N TYR A 909 -16.46 5.40 18.35
CA TYR A 909 -15.51 5.99 17.39
C TYR A 909 -16.01 7.35 16.91
N HIS A 910 -15.18 8.38 16.99
CA HIS A 910 -15.51 9.73 16.52
C HIS A 910 -14.34 10.41 15.81
N ALA A 911 -14.57 10.77 14.54
CA ALA A 911 -13.64 11.46 13.65
C ALA A 911 -14.24 12.82 13.23
N GLY A 912 -14.14 13.80 14.13
CA GLY A 912 -14.77 15.11 14.02
C GLY A 912 -14.11 16.08 13.02
N PRO A 913 -14.39 17.40 13.12
CA PRO A 913 -13.77 18.40 12.27
C PRO A 913 -12.26 18.54 12.52
N ARG A 914 -11.44 18.70 11.47
CA ARG A 914 -9.97 18.88 11.61
C ARG A 914 -9.51 20.07 12.48
N ALA A 915 -10.42 20.98 12.83
CA ALA A 915 -10.16 22.16 13.66
C ALA A 915 -10.71 22.03 15.10
N ALA A 916 -11.41 20.93 15.41
CA ALA A 916 -11.86 20.58 16.75
C ALA A 916 -10.77 19.80 17.50
N GLY A 917 -10.73 19.94 18.82
CA GLY A 917 -9.94 19.11 19.73
C GLY A 917 -10.81 18.12 20.48
N GLY A 918 -10.22 17.35 21.39
CA GLY A 918 -10.95 16.40 22.21
C GLY A 918 -10.05 15.62 23.17
N PHE A 919 -10.67 14.93 24.12
CA PHE A 919 -10.00 14.05 25.08
C PHE A 919 -10.98 12.99 25.62
N ILE A 920 -10.45 12.02 26.37
CA ILE A 920 -11.28 11.02 27.07
C ILE A 920 -11.10 11.18 28.57
N ARG A 921 -12.20 11.34 29.31
CA ARG A 921 -12.20 11.23 30.77
C ARG A 921 -12.49 9.79 31.17
N ILE A 922 -11.57 9.18 31.91
CA ILE A 922 -11.70 7.86 32.51
C ILE A 922 -12.15 8.08 33.96
N GLU A 923 -13.18 7.37 34.41
CA GLU A 923 -13.74 7.50 35.76
C GLU A 923 -13.85 6.09 36.38
N LEU A 924 -13.19 5.87 37.52
CA LEU A 924 -12.97 4.54 38.13
C LEU A 924 -13.49 4.51 39.56
N GLU A 925 -14.56 3.77 39.82
CA GLU A 925 -15.12 3.54 41.16
C GLU A 925 -14.45 2.30 41.81
N LEU A 926 -13.35 2.49 42.54
CA LEU A 926 -12.51 1.37 43.03
C LEU A 926 -13.23 0.39 43.96
N ASP A 927 -14.23 0.85 44.71
CA ASP A 927 -14.95 0.03 45.70
C ASP A 927 -16.14 -0.74 45.10
N SER A 928 -16.73 -0.25 44.00
CA SER A 928 -17.78 -0.95 43.25
C SER A 928 -17.20 -1.85 42.15
N GLY A 929 -15.99 -1.53 41.66
CA GLY A 929 -15.37 -2.18 40.52
C GLY A 929 -15.95 -1.74 39.17
N GLU A 930 -16.54 -0.55 39.08
CA GLU A 930 -17.08 0.01 37.84
C GLU A 930 -16.12 1.05 37.23
N ALA A 931 -15.91 0.97 35.93
CA ALA A 931 -15.12 1.92 35.15
C ALA A 931 -15.94 2.48 33.99
N ARG A 932 -15.75 3.76 33.67
CA ARG A 932 -16.32 4.37 32.46
C ARG A 932 -15.34 5.26 31.71
N ALA A 933 -15.44 5.24 30.38
CA ALA A 933 -14.74 6.14 29.48
C ALA A 933 -15.76 7.09 28.84
N VAL A 934 -15.53 8.39 28.98
CA VAL A 934 -16.38 9.48 28.50
C VAL A 934 -15.63 10.22 27.39
N LEU A 935 -16.12 10.15 26.16
CA LEU A 935 -15.53 10.84 25.01
C LEU A 935 -16.02 12.29 24.99
N VAL A 936 -15.10 13.26 25.00
CA VAL A 936 -15.41 14.69 25.00
C VAL A 936 -14.84 15.35 23.75
N ASP A 937 -15.72 15.78 22.84
CA ASP A 937 -15.36 16.67 21.73
C ASP A 937 -15.27 18.12 22.22
N VAL A 938 -14.34 18.88 21.65
CA VAL A 938 -14.12 20.30 21.96
C VAL A 938 -13.99 21.08 20.64
N PRO A 939 -15.12 21.43 19.98
CA PRO A 939 -15.11 22.12 18.69
C PRO A 939 -14.32 23.43 18.70
N ARG A 940 -14.49 24.24 19.74
CA ARG A 940 -13.94 25.60 19.91
C ARG A 940 -13.85 25.98 21.39
N PRO A 941 -13.08 27.02 21.77
CA PRO A 941 -13.00 27.47 23.16
C PRO A 941 -14.39 27.79 23.76
N GLY A 942 -14.79 27.02 24.78
CA GLY A 942 -16.09 27.16 25.45
C GLY A 942 -17.24 26.33 24.87
N GLU A 943 -17.03 25.66 23.73
CA GLU A 943 -17.95 24.66 23.15
C GLU A 943 -17.41 23.26 23.42
N SER A 944 -18.27 22.34 23.89
CA SER A 944 -17.90 20.97 24.25
C SER A 944 -19.10 20.03 24.14
N GLU A 945 -18.92 18.84 23.58
CA GLU A 945 -19.97 17.81 23.46
C GLU A 945 -19.51 16.48 24.06
N GLN A 946 -20.37 15.84 24.86
CA GLN A 946 -20.13 14.51 25.40
C GLN A 946 -20.67 13.47 24.41
N LEU A 947 -19.77 12.90 23.61
CA LEU A 947 -20.10 12.07 22.45
C LEU A 947 -20.72 10.71 22.83
N ASP A 948 -20.08 10.01 23.77
CA ASP A 948 -20.49 8.66 24.20
C ASP A 948 -19.92 8.34 25.59
N VAL A 949 -20.49 7.33 26.26
CA VAL A 949 -20.05 6.83 27.57
C VAL A 949 -20.05 5.30 27.57
N LEU A 950 -18.86 4.71 27.45
CA LEU A 950 -18.67 3.27 27.60
C LEU A 950 -18.46 2.93 29.07
N ARG A 951 -18.97 1.76 29.51
CA ARG A 951 -18.88 1.28 30.89
C ARG A 951 -18.51 -0.19 30.91
N TRP A 952 -17.70 -0.60 31.88
CA TRP A 952 -17.33 -1.99 32.13
C TRP A 952 -16.95 -2.18 33.60
N SER A 953 -17.06 -3.41 34.09
CA SER A 953 -16.62 -3.77 35.43
C SER A 953 -15.25 -4.43 35.44
N PHE A 954 -14.56 -4.33 36.57
CA PHE A 954 -13.28 -4.95 36.90
C PHE A 954 -13.35 -5.54 38.34
N PRO A 955 -12.36 -6.35 38.78
CA PRO A 955 -12.43 -7.05 40.07
C PRO A 955 -12.42 -6.11 41.30
N ALA A 956 -13.61 -5.74 41.80
CA ALA A 956 -13.77 -4.89 42.98
C ALA A 956 -12.99 -5.43 44.21
N ARG A 957 -11.85 -4.80 44.52
CA ARG A 957 -11.02 -5.12 45.69
C ARG A 957 -11.66 -4.55 46.95
N LYS A 958 -12.68 -5.25 47.46
CA LYS A 958 -13.27 -4.98 48.79
C LYS A 958 -12.16 -4.82 49.82
N GLY A 959 -12.06 -3.64 50.42
CA GLY A 959 -11.04 -3.32 51.41
C GLY A 959 -11.08 -4.28 52.61
N GLN A 960 -9.89 -4.62 53.11
CA GLN A 960 -9.69 -5.14 54.46
C GLN A 960 -9.50 -3.97 55.43
#